data_AF-A0A928XGH2-F1
#
_entry.id   AF-A0A928XGH2-F1
#
_cell.length_a   1.000
_cell.length_b   1.000
_cell.length_c   1.000
_cell.angle_alpha   90.00
_cell.angle_beta   90.00
_cell.angle_gamma   90.00
#
_symmetry.space_group_name_H-M   'P 1'
#
loop_
_entity.id
_entity.type
_entity.pdbx_description
1 polymer ?
#
loop_
_entity_poly.entity_id
_entity_poly.type
_entity_poly.pdbx_seq_one_letter_code
_entity_poly.pdbx_strand_id
1 'polypeptide(L)'
;MTTQLTRRDFIKLAALTGGAVALGSRFIPFQSSRAAAPVQPPAGTWIPTACNMCGGQTGILVRVDNGRVLKIEPNPDNPIGVANISTDFWRWKNTDGAAMCPKGNSGPMALYDPDRVKTPLKRTNPDKGPGVDPGWEAISWDEALNTIAGKLKELHDAGEAHKLIWFSEDHSFVDIQKDFAEMYGTPNYYNHSNLCDVSRKASFKLVMGDERPLGDFANARYILLFGWNPLSATKWSHLPRIFTRAIENGAKFVVVDPYLSQTAARAHEWVPIRPATDGALALALAHLLIKWDLYDHDFVETWTVGFDEFAAFVADKTPEWAEQITDVPAATIRRMARDMANLRPAVADTWSGPGQHSNAVQGGRAITLLNALLGNIDRPGGMMNPERKGPAHQKVHGPKIEQPRLDNLNLYPFGHSSGVYTEVLQAIADGTAAYTPKMGLVIFQNLVLSVPGTDTVVEALKKLEFLVVVDTMLSETAQLADIVIPGTNYLERYDLTTNWVTWTSVSLRQPVVEPIFGQLPEYEFVVEVARRMGLKDADGNDFFNVGRISGQPVASTKTWYEEYLSEQLLNGGPKMSLEELKKQPGAVWVDSVGTRYEKFKDEVHLPDGAQVRTGWVIIKSADGKIILGFRNGVDAAFKPDGSVLEIPADAQMDDTLQQVILDKDGKLWGFLDAKGILKDAEGKGKGFLREDKFIKGWNTPSRLIEFTSAQAAAKKDRNGAPVEAQPVYTPRNWFPSAEFPLYLINWKEASHTHSRTQNNPWLVELVGWNRLAINAVTAESLGVKDGDEIWVESPYAKARAIARVTQGIHPEVVGWQHGFGHWALGHIANGKGTVDGMFNKTVSDPLSGMALHKEVCVKVYKA
;
A
#
# COMPACT_ATOMS: atom_id res chain seq x y z
N MET A 1 -49.35 25.07 -11.15
CA MET A 1 -50.37 24.75 -12.18
C MET A 1 -49.80 23.67 -13.07
N THR A 2 -50.34 22.47 -13.01
CA THR A 2 -49.91 21.30 -13.79
C THR A 2 -50.66 21.27 -15.12
N THR A 3 -49.97 21.59 -16.22
CA THR A 3 -50.50 21.39 -17.58
C THR A 3 -50.10 20.01 -18.07
N GLN A 4 -51.07 19.09 -18.15
CA GLN A 4 -50.89 17.80 -18.83
C GLN A 4 -50.92 18.03 -20.36
N LEU A 5 -49.83 17.69 -21.04
CA LEU A 5 -49.78 17.61 -22.50
C LEU A 5 -50.62 16.43 -22.99
N THR A 6 -51.55 16.68 -23.90
CA THR A 6 -52.41 15.60 -24.44
C THR A 6 -51.73 14.92 -25.63
N ARG A 7 -52.12 13.67 -25.91
CA ARG A 7 -51.66 12.91 -27.11
C ARG A 7 -51.89 13.65 -28.42
N ARG A 8 -52.89 14.54 -28.48
CA ARG A 8 -53.20 15.35 -29.67
C ARG A 8 -52.18 16.49 -29.88
N ASP A 9 -51.61 17.00 -28.80
CA ASP A 9 -50.55 18.03 -28.84
C ASP A 9 -49.22 17.42 -29.27
N PHE A 10 -48.93 16.19 -28.85
CA PHE A 10 -47.75 15.43 -29.29
C PHE A 10 -47.76 15.13 -30.81
N ILE A 11 -48.91 14.75 -31.37
CA ILE A 11 -49.04 14.46 -32.80
C ILE A 11 -48.90 15.73 -33.65
N LYS A 12 -49.39 16.89 -33.18
CA LYS A 12 -49.16 18.18 -33.86
C LYS A 12 -47.68 18.57 -33.86
N LEU A 13 -46.96 18.27 -32.79
CA LEU A 13 -45.52 18.54 -32.69
C LEU A 13 -44.71 17.63 -33.63
N ALA A 14 -45.11 16.37 -33.77
CA ALA A 14 -44.48 15.40 -34.68
C ALA A 14 -44.73 15.70 -36.17
N ALA A 15 -45.90 16.25 -36.52
CA ALA A 15 -46.19 16.67 -37.90
C ALA A 15 -45.36 17.87 -38.36
N LEU A 16 -44.91 18.73 -37.44
CA LEU A 16 -44.02 19.86 -37.73
C LEU A 16 -42.55 19.45 -37.93
N THR A 17 -42.14 18.28 -37.44
CA THR A 17 -40.76 17.78 -37.56
C THR A 17 -40.53 16.96 -38.84
N GLY A 18 -41.59 16.42 -39.45
CA GLY A 18 -41.50 15.60 -40.67
C GLY A 18 -41.22 16.37 -41.97
N GLY A 19 -41.38 17.70 -41.99
CA GLY A 19 -41.19 18.52 -43.20
C GLY A 19 -39.82 19.19 -43.35
N ALA A 20 -38.95 19.16 -42.32
CA ALA A 20 -37.76 20.01 -42.26
C ALA A 20 -36.41 19.28 -42.46
N VAL A 21 -36.42 17.98 -42.79
CA VAL A 21 -35.17 17.19 -42.95
C VAL A 21 -34.59 17.27 -44.38
N ALA A 22 -35.29 17.90 -45.32
CA ALA A 22 -34.75 18.16 -46.65
C ALA A 22 -34.25 19.60 -46.76
N LEU A 23 -32.92 19.78 -46.64
CA LEU A 23 -32.06 20.92 -47.01
C LEU A 23 -31.30 21.57 -45.84
N GLY A 24 -29.99 21.32 -45.82
CA GLY A 24 -28.97 22.36 -45.62
C GLY A 24 -28.84 23.03 -44.25
N SER A 25 -27.76 22.67 -43.55
CA SER A 25 -27.09 23.39 -42.46
C SER A 25 -27.37 24.91 -42.30
N ARG A 26 -27.72 25.32 -41.08
CA ARG A 26 -27.05 26.35 -40.23
C ARG A 26 -28.04 27.07 -39.30
N PHE A 27 -27.66 27.17 -38.02
CA PHE A 27 -28.25 27.99 -36.95
C PHE A 27 -29.70 27.68 -36.51
N ILE A 28 -29.84 26.77 -35.54
CA ILE A 28 -30.92 26.88 -34.56
C ILE A 28 -30.40 27.78 -33.43
N PRO A 29 -31.00 28.94 -33.13
CA PRO A 29 -30.64 29.71 -31.97
C PRO A 29 -31.03 28.89 -30.74
N PHE A 30 -30.04 28.56 -29.91
CA PHE A 30 -30.26 27.95 -28.61
C PHE A 30 -31.04 28.96 -27.77
N GLN A 31 -32.38 28.87 -27.77
CA GLN A 31 -33.17 29.49 -26.72
C GLN A 31 -32.71 28.79 -25.44
N SER A 32 -31.96 29.52 -24.62
CA SER A 32 -31.66 29.09 -23.28
C SER A 32 -33.00 28.84 -22.60
N SER A 33 -33.37 27.57 -22.45
CA SER A 33 -34.24 27.19 -21.36
C SER A 33 -33.58 27.80 -20.14
N ARG A 34 -34.20 28.80 -19.51
CA ARG A 34 -33.79 29.26 -18.18
C ARG A 34 -33.57 27.97 -17.40
N ALA A 35 -32.31 27.66 -17.08
CA ALA A 35 -32.00 26.58 -16.18
C ALA A 35 -32.93 26.80 -15.00
N ALA A 36 -33.75 25.78 -14.67
CA ALA A 36 -34.47 25.83 -13.42
C ALA A 36 -33.45 26.24 -12.37
N ALA A 37 -33.73 27.31 -11.61
CA ALA A 37 -32.85 27.73 -10.53
C ALA A 37 -32.46 26.45 -9.78
N PRO A 38 -31.14 26.20 -9.55
CA PRO A 38 -30.71 24.94 -8.97
C PRO A 38 -31.60 24.71 -7.76
N VAL A 39 -32.37 23.61 -7.78
CA VAL A 39 -33.27 23.26 -6.69
C VAL A 39 -32.34 23.20 -5.49
N GLN A 40 -32.38 24.23 -4.64
CA GLN A 40 -31.61 24.21 -3.42
C GLN A 40 -32.16 23.01 -2.67
N PRO A 41 -31.34 21.97 -2.49
CA PRO A 41 -31.83 20.81 -1.81
C PRO A 41 -32.29 21.22 -0.40
N PRO A 42 -33.37 20.65 0.14
CA PRO A 42 -33.80 20.95 1.51
C PRO A 42 -32.65 20.77 2.50
N ALA A 43 -32.71 21.42 3.66
CA ALA A 43 -31.70 21.31 4.72
C ALA A 43 -31.51 19.84 5.11
N GLY A 44 -30.45 19.20 4.61
CA GLY A 44 -30.01 17.86 4.98
C GLY A 44 -28.77 17.98 5.85
N THR A 45 -28.54 17.01 6.74
CA THR A 45 -27.38 17.00 7.61
C THR A 45 -26.14 16.60 6.81
N TRP A 46 -25.09 17.41 6.88
CA TRP A 46 -23.77 17.05 6.35
C TRP A 46 -22.96 16.42 7.47
N ILE A 47 -22.58 15.15 7.29
CA ILE A 47 -21.83 14.39 8.28
C ILE A 47 -20.39 14.18 7.74
N PRO A 48 -19.35 14.62 8.48
CA PRO A 48 -17.98 14.35 8.10
C PRO A 48 -17.62 12.88 8.35
N THR A 49 -16.91 12.27 7.41
CA THR A 49 -16.39 10.90 7.52
C THR A 49 -15.19 10.72 6.58
N ALA A 50 -14.70 9.50 6.38
CA ALA A 50 -13.59 9.20 5.47
C ALA A 50 -13.94 8.12 4.44
N CYS A 51 -13.61 8.36 3.18
CA CYS A 51 -13.84 7.43 2.08
C CYS A 51 -13.09 6.11 2.28
N ASN A 52 -13.63 4.98 1.76
CA ASN A 52 -12.88 3.72 1.62
C ASN A 52 -13.08 3.04 0.25
N MET A 53 -13.31 3.84 -0.79
CA MET A 53 -13.37 3.34 -2.17
C MET A 53 -11.98 2.94 -2.70
N CYS A 54 -10.90 3.36 -2.03
CA CYS A 54 -9.52 2.90 -2.20
C CYS A 54 -8.71 3.17 -0.91
N GLY A 55 -7.47 2.67 -0.83
CA GLY A 55 -6.55 2.95 0.28
C GLY A 55 -6.01 4.38 0.37
N GLY A 56 -6.66 5.35 -0.32
CA GLY A 56 -6.35 6.77 -0.21
C GLY A 56 -6.98 7.44 1.00
N GLN A 57 -8.16 6.96 1.42
CA GLN A 57 -8.89 7.43 2.61
C GLN A 57 -9.18 8.93 2.68
N THR A 58 -9.46 9.57 1.54
CA THR A 58 -9.81 10.99 1.48
C THR A 58 -10.98 11.34 2.41
N GLY A 59 -10.85 12.42 3.19
CA GLY A 59 -11.94 12.94 4.00
C GLY A 59 -13.09 13.48 3.14
N ILE A 60 -14.32 13.20 3.57
CA ILE A 60 -15.54 13.54 2.84
C ILE A 60 -16.61 14.10 3.78
N LEU A 61 -17.52 14.87 3.20
CA LEU A 61 -18.78 15.32 3.80
C LEU A 61 -19.91 14.60 3.07
N VAL A 62 -20.80 13.95 3.81
CA VAL A 62 -21.91 13.19 3.24
C VAL A 62 -23.22 13.85 3.60
N ARG A 63 -24.03 14.16 2.58
CA ARG A 63 -25.38 14.70 2.79
C ARG A 63 -26.37 13.57 2.95
N VAL A 64 -27.04 13.56 4.11
CA VAL A 64 -28.08 12.62 4.46
C VAL A 64 -29.42 13.34 4.55
N ASP A 65 -30.43 12.79 3.89
CA ASP A 65 -31.81 13.30 3.88
C ASP A 65 -32.77 12.13 4.09
N ASN A 66 -33.65 12.24 5.08
CA ASN A 66 -34.58 11.17 5.48
C ASN A 66 -33.91 9.78 5.62
N GLY A 67 -32.73 9.74 6.26
CA GLY A 67 -31.95 8.51 6.47
C GLY A 67 -31.27 7.95 5.22
N ARG A 68 -31.24 8.68 4.10
CA ARG A 68 -30.61 8.25 2.85
C ARG A 68 -29.44 9.13 2.47
N VAL A 69 -28.35 8.49 2.01
CA VAL A 69 -27.18 9.18 1.46
C VAL A 69 -27.52 9.68 0.05
N LEU A 70 -27.42 10.99 -0.16
CA LEU A 70 -27.74 11.61 -1.44
C LEU A 70 -26.51 12.10 -2.20
N LYS A 71 -25.50 12.58 -1.48
CA LYS A 71 -24.34 13.24 -2.10
C LYS A 71 -23.11 13.13 -1.21
N ILE A 72 -21.95 13.06 -1.86
CA ILE A 72 -20.65 13.09 -1.22
C ILE A 72 -19.85 14.27 -1.80
N GLU A 73 -19.31 15.10 -0.92
CA GLU A 73 -18.43 16.24 -1.23
C GLU A 73 -17.11 16.12 -0.46
N PRO A 74 -16.01 16.73 -0.92
CA PRO A 74 -14.73 16.59 -0.24
C PRO A 74 -14.73 17.39 1.07
N ASN A 75 -14.07 16.86 2.10
CA ASN A 75 -13.94 17.54 3.39
C ASN A 75 -12.70 18.45 3.39
N PRO A 76 -12.85 19.79 3.42
CA PRO A 76 -11.73 20.73 3.43
C PRO A 76 -10.87 20.65 4.69
N ASP A 77 -11.41 20.13 5.80
CA ASP A 77 -10.64 19.98 7.05
C ASP A 77 -9.77 18.71 7.07
N ASN A 78 -9.78 17.92 5.99
CA ASN A 78 -8.92 16.75 5.84
C ASN A 78 -7.76 17.00 4.86
N PRO A 79 -6.49 16.95 5.31
CA PRO A 79 -5.33 17.21 4.44
C PRO A 79 -5.20 16.29 3.22
N ILE A 80 -5.70 15.06 3.27
CA ILE A 80 -5.59 14.07 2.17
C ILE A 80 -6.30 14.55 0.89
N GLY A 81 -7.32 15.41 1.03
CA GLY A 81 -8.01 16.03 -0.10
C GLY A 81 -7.40 17.36 -0.55
N VAL A 82 -6.46 17.93 0.20
CA VAL A 82 -6.09 19.35 0.07
C VAL A 82 -4.61 19.55 -0.25
N ALA A 83 -3.73 18.88 0.48
CA ALA A 83 -2.32 19.28 0.59
C ALA A 83 -1.38 18.09 0.42
N ASN A 84 -0.26 18.33 -0.28
CA ASN A 84 0.92 17.48 -0.11
C ASN A 84 1.52 17.74 1.28
N ILE A 85 2.35 16.82 1.72
CA ILE A 85 3.00 16.90 3.02
C ILE A 85 3.78 18.21 3.24
N SER A 86 4.42 18.76 2.22
CA SER A 86 5.19 20.02 2.27
C SER A 86 4.39 21.32 2.14
N THR A 87 3.11 21.24 1.79
CA THR A 87 2.32 22.42 1.42
C THR A 87 1.45 22.91 2.57
N ASP A 88 1.28 24.23 2.70
CA ASP A 88 0.48 24.86 3.77
C ASP A 88 -1.00 24.46 3.70
N PHE A 89 -1.38 23.42 4.46
CA PHE A 89 -2.75 22.91 4.53
C PHE A 89 -3.76 23.99 4.94
N TRP A 90 -3.43 24.83 5.92
CA TRP A 90 -4.33 25.84 6.48
C TRP A 90 -4.68 26.93 5.47
N ARG A 91 -3.72 27.29 4.62
CA ARG A 91 -3.96 28.16 3.47
C ARG A 91 -4.77 27.46 2.38
N TRP A 92 -4.37 26.24 1.99
CA TRP A 92 -4.94 25.58 0.81
C TRP A 92 -6.38 25.11 1.01
N LYS A 93 -6.77 24.73 2.23
CA LYS A 93 -8.16 24.32 2.50
C LYS A 93 -9.19 25.39 2.20
N ASN A 94 -8.79 26.67 2.23
CA ASN A 94 -9.66 27.82 2.01
C ASN A 94 -9.53 28.45 0.61
N THR A 95 -8.51 28.07 -0.18
CA THR A 95 -8.22 28.71 -1.47
C THR A 95 -8.49 27.76 -2.64
N ASP A 96 -7.82 26.61 -2.65
CA ASP A 96 -8.06 25.56 -3.64
C ASP A 96 -9.25 24.67 -3.25
N GLY A 97 -9.54 24.59 -1.95
CA GLY A 97 -10.50 23.63 -1.40
C GLY A 97 -9.95 22.21 -1.38
N ALA A 98 -10.83 21.25 -1.08
CA ALA A 98 -10.50 19.83 -1.14
C ALA A 98 -10.96 19.19 -2.44
N ALA A 99 -10.24 18.15 -2.88
CA ALA A 99 -10.48 17.40 -4.09
C ALA A 99 -10.98 15.97 -3.79
N MET A 100 -11.82 15.47 -4.68
CA MET A 100 -12.29 14.08 -4.68
C MET A 100 -12.16 13.45 -6.06
N CYS A 101 -11.85 12.15 -6.09
CA CYS A 101 -11.86 11.38 -7.34
C CYS A 101 -13.26 10.83 -7.67
N PRO A 102 -13.51 10.38 -8.92
CA PRO A 102 -14.80 9.81 -9.33
C PRO A 102 -15.27 8.66 -8.44
N LYS A 103 -14.33 7.83 -7.97
CA LYS A 103 -14.61 6.70 -7.07
C LYS A 103 -15.27 7.16 -5.78
N GLY A 104 -14.72 8.19 -5.14
CA GLY A 104 -15.28 8.75 -3.91
C GLY A 104 -16.70 9.30 -4.13
N ASN A 105 -16.92 9.97 -5.26
CA ASN A 105 -18.24 10.53 -5.59
C ASN A 105 -19.29 9.42 -5.82
N SER A 106 -18.86 8.29 -6.40
CA SER A 106 -19.69 7.11 -6.65
C SER A 106 -20.01 6.25 -5.41
N GLY A 107 -19.54 6.63 -4.23
CA GLY A 107 -19.79 5.91 -2.96
C GLY A 107 -21.25 5.53 -2.70
N PRO A 108 -22.26 6.39 -3.00
CA PRO A 108 -23.67 6.03 -2.81
C PRO A 108 -24.09 4.82 -3.65
N MET A 109 -23.51 4.64 -4.85
CA MET A 109 -23.81 3.50 -5.70
C MET A 109 -23.21 2.20 -5.17
N ALA A 110 -22.13 2.25 -4.39
CA ALA A 110 -21.61 1.09 -3.68
C ALA A 110 -22.43 0.78 -2.41
N LEU A 111 -23.03 1.79 -1.76
CA LEU A 111 -23.90 1.60 -0.60
C LEU A 111 -25.22 0.93 -0.99
N TYR A 112 -25.83 1.41 -2.09
CA TYR A 112 -27.13 0.95 -2.60
C TYR A 112 -27.04 -0.05 -3.74
N ASP A 113 -25.89 -0.72 -3.90
CA ASP A 113 -25.74 -1.78 -4.88
C ASP A 113 -26.74 -2.92 -4.56
N PRO A 114 -27.63 -3.29 -5.50
CA PRO A 114 -28.68 -4.29 -5.26
C PRO A 114 -28.14 -5.71 -5.05
N ASP A 115 -26.89 -5.99 -5.50
CA ASP A 115 -26.23 -7.30 -5.39
C ASP A 115 -25.43 -7.47 -4.10
N ARG A 116 -25.45 -6.47 -3.20
CA ARG A 116 -24.83 -6.63 -1.88
C ARG A 116 -25.35 -7.87 -1.18
N VAL A 117 -24.46 -8.54 -0.46
CA VAL A 117 -24.85 -9.60 0.47
C VAL A 117 -25.64 -8.97 1.61
N LYS A 118 -26.87 -9.44 1.84
CA LYS A 118 -27.84 -8.81 2.78
C LYS A 118 -27.94 -9.54 4.11
N THR A 119 -27.62 -10.84 4.11
CA THR A 119 -27.76 -11.74 5.25
C THR A 119 -26.66 -12.79 5.17
N PRO A 120 -26.23 -13.41 6.28
CA PRO A 120 -25.28 -14.52 6.22
C PRO A 120 -25.76 -15.65 5.30
N LEU A 121 -24.84 -16.15 4.48
CA LEU A 121 -25.11 -17.22 3.52
C LEU A 121 -24.25 -18.44 3.85
N LYS A 122 -24.84 -19.62 3.72
CA LYS A 122 -24.19 -20.92 3.88
C LYS A 122 -24.23 -21.68 2.56
N ARG A 123 -23.11 -22.27 2.19
CA ARG A 123 -23.00 -23.16 1.03
C ARG A 123 -23.73 -24.47 1.31
N THR A 124 -24.46 -24.99 0.32
CA THR A 124 -25.06 -26.34 0.38
C THR A 124 -24.41 -27.30 -0.62
N ASN A 125 -23.82 -26.79 -1.70
CA ASN A 125 -23.07 -27.60 -2.66
C ASN A 125 -21.62 -27.77 -2.20
N PRO A 126 -21.13 -28.99 -1.89
CA PRO A 126 -19.75 -29.20 -1.45
C PRO A 126 -18.70 -28.88 -2.53
N ASP A 127 -19.07 -28.91 -3.82
CA ASP A 127 -18.16 -28.59 -4.90
C ASP A 127 -17.86 -27.08 -4.94
N LYS A 128 -16.59 -26.72 -5.18
CA LYS A 128 -16.08 -25.34 -5.21
C LYS A 128 -15.30 -25.10 -6.50
N GLY A 129 -15.53 -23.97 -7.15
CA GLY A 129 -14.73 -23.53 -8.31
C GLY A 129 -15.46 -22.56 -9.24
N PRO A 130 -14.75 -22.00 -10.24
CA PRO A 130 -15.36 -21.21 -11.30
C PRO A 130 -16.49 -21.98 -12.00
N GLY A 131 -17.65 -21.33 -12.17
CA GLY A 131 -18.81 -21.94 -12.81
C GLY A 131 -19.59 -22.96 -11.97
N VAL A 132 -19.17 -23.22 -10.72
CA VAL A 132 -19.91 -24.07 -9.78
C VAL A 132 -20.87 -23.21 -8.97
N ASP A 133 -22.16 -23.56 -8.98
CA ASP A 133 -23.17 -22.91 -8.14
C ASP A 133 -23.00 -23.37 -6.68
N PRO A 134 -22.74 -22.47 -5.70
CA PRO A 134 -22.63 -22.82 -4.29
C PRO A 134 -23.92 -23.34 -3.64
N GLY A 135 -25.09 -23.08 -4.25
CA GLY A 135 -26.38 -23.39 -3.65
C GLY A 135 -26.60 -22.62 -2.34
N TRP A 136 -26.44 -21.30 -2.36
CA TRP A 136 -26.52 -20.47 -1.15
C TRP A 136 -27.86 -20.60 -0.42
N GLU A 137 -27.79 -20.92 0.87
CA GLU A 137 -28.90 -20.86 1.81
C GLU A 137 -28.70 -19.67 2.77
N ALA A 138 -29.73 -18.85 2.93
CA ALA A 138 -29.70 -17.77 3.92
C ALA A 138 -29.85 -18.36 5.32
N ILE A 139 -28.93 -17.99 6.23
CA ILE A 139 -28.93 -18.44 7.62
C ILE A 139 -29.01 -17.25 8.57
N SER A 140 -29.43 -17.50 9.81
CA SER A 140 -29.47 -16.43 10.82
C SER A 140 -28.07 -15.99 11.24
N TRP A 141 -27.95 -14.76 11.75
CA TRP A 141 -26.69 -14.27 12.36
C TRP A 141 -26.19 -15.16 13.48
N ASP A 142 -27.09 -15.64 14.36
CA ASP A 142 -26.69 -16.53 15.44
C ASP A 142 -26.21 -17.88 14.93
N GLU A 143 -26.87 -18.47 13.93
CA GLU A 143 -26.39 -19.71 13.31
C GLU A 143 -24.99 -19.50 12.69
N ALA A 144 -24.80 -18.41 11.93
CA ALA A 144 -23.52 -18.13 11.29
C ALA A 144 -22.40 -17.94 12.32
N LEU A 145 -22.61 -17.06 13.31
CA LEU A 145 -21.63 -16.76 14.35
C LEU A 145 -21.33 -17.98 15.22
N ASN A 146 -22.34 -18.77 15.60
CA ASN A 146 -22.14 -19.98 16.40
C ASN A 146 -21.43 -21.07 15.60
N THR A 147 -21.72 -21.22 14.30
CA THR A 147 -21.01 -22.18 13.43
C THR A 147 -19.54 -21.82 13.29
N ILE A 148 -19.25 -20.54 13.02
CA ILE A 148 -17.87 -20.04 12.87
C ILE A 148 -17.10 -20.17 14.19
N ALA A 149 -17.67 -19.65 15.29
CA ALA A 149 -17.05 -19.74 16.61
C ALA A 149 -16.86 -21.19 17.05
N GLY A 150 -17.82 -22.07 16.76
CA GLY A 150 -17.72 -23.51 17.02
C GLY A 150 -16.55 -24.16 16.28
N LYS A 151 -16.40 -23.90 14.97
CA LYS A 151 -15.27 -24.41 14.16
C LYS A 151 -13.92 -23.90 14.63
N LEU A 152 -13.83 -22.61 14.96
CA LEU A 152 -12.62 -22.02 15.52
C LEU A 152 -12.29 -22.63 16.89
N LYS A 153 -13.30 -22.85 17.73
CA LYS A 153 -13.15 -23.46 19.04
C LYS A 153 -12.72 -24.93 18.95
N GLU A 154 -13.28 -25.70 18.01
CA GLU A 154 -12.85 -27.08 17.72
C GLU A 154 -11.34 -27.13 17.40
N LEU A 155 -10.85 -26.26 16.52
CA LEU A 155 -9.43 -26.17 16.19
C LEU A 155 -8.58 -25.74 17.39
N HIS A 156 -9.03 -24.71 18.11
CA HIS A 156 -8.30 -24.19 19.28
C HIS A 156 -8.17 -25.24 20.38
N ASP A 157 -9.27 -25.88 20.77
CA ASP A 157 -9.32 -26.87 21.84
C ASP A 157 -8.55 -28.16 21.46
N ALA A 158 -8.39 -28.43 20.16
CA ALA A 158 -7.55 -29.51 19.64
C ALA A 158 -6.04 -29.17 19.62
N GLY A 159 -5.62 -27.97 20.02
CA GLY A 159 -4.24 -27.51 19.90
C GLY A 159 -3.80 -27.21 18.46
N GLU A 160 -4.77 -27.00 17.57
CA GLU A 160 -4.57 -26.81 16.13
C GLU A 160 -4.83 -25.35 15.69
N ALA A 161 -4.76 -24.38 16.60
CA ALA A 161 -4.99 -22.96 16.30
C ALA A 161 -4.12 -22.44 15.14
N HIS A 162 -2.89 -22.93 15.02
CA HIS A 162 -1.98 -22.61 13.92
C HIS A 162 -2.51 -23.02 12.53
N LYS A 163 -3.53 -23.89 12.43
CA LYS A 163 -4.16 -24.30 11.15
C LYS A 163 -5.22 -23.32 10.65
N LEU A 164 -5.47 -22.21 11.36
CA LEU A 164 -6.25 -21.07 10.86
C LEU A 164 -5.35 -20.15 10.04
N ILE A 165 -5.76 -19.80 8.82
CA ILE A 165 -5.15 -18.72 8.02
C ILE A 165 -6.08 -17.51 7.95
N TRP A 166 -5.51 -16.31 8.08
CA TRP A 166 -6.26 -15.06 8.14
C TRP A 166 -5.74 -14.05 7.13
N PHE A 167 -6.56 -13.68 6.16
CA PHE A 167 -6.26 -12.65 5.17
C PHE A 167 -7.09 -11.40 5.41
N SER A 168 -6.43 -10.24 5.43
CA SER A 168 -7.08 -8.96 5.65
C SER A 168 -6.52 -7.85 4.75
N GLU A 169 -7.25 -6.74 4.66
CA GLU A 169 -6.63 -5.50 4.19
C GLU A 169 -5.61 -4.95 5.22
N ASP A 170 -4.89 -3.88 4.87
CA ASP A 170 -3.80 -3.33 5.70
C ASP A 170 -4.12 -1.92 6.25
N HIS A 171 -5.41 -1.56 6.28
CA HIS A 171 -5.91 -0.26 6.70
C HIS A 171 -7.01 -0.34 7.77
N SER A 172 -8.21 -0.85 7.45
CA SER A 172 -9.31 -0.90 8.42
C SER A 172 -9.19 -2.08 9.37
N PHE A 173 -9.34 -1.82 10.67
CA PHE A 173 -9.46 -2.85 11.73
C PHE A 173 -8.27 -3.82 11.79
N VAL A 174 -7.08 -3.39 11.37
CA VAL A 174 -5.91 -4.27 11.34
C VAL A 174 -5.52 -4.71 12.74
N ASP A 175 -5.51 -3.79 13.70
CA ASP A 175 -5.04 -4.08 15.06
C ASP A 175 -5.95 -5.06 15.79
N ILE A 176 -7.28 -4.86 15.75
CA ILE A 176 -8.23 -5.80 16.37
C ILE A 176 -8.19 -7.21 15.75
N GLN A 177 -7.96 -7.31 14.44
CA GLN A 177 -7.81 -8.61 13.79
C GLN A 177 -6.49 -9.28 14.16
N LYS A 178 -5.41 -8.51 14.31
CA LYS A 178 -4.14 -9.02 14.85
C LYS A 178 -4.27 -9.44 16.29
N ASP A 179 -4.97 -8.67 17.12
CA ASP A 179 -5.22 -9.00 18.51
C ASP A 179 -5.97 -10.33 18.61
N PHE A 180 -6.99 -10.53 17.77
CA PHE A 180 -7.67 -11.83 17.65
C PHE A 180 -6.69 -12.95 17.28
N ALA A 181 -5.92 -12.79 16.19
CA ALA A 181 -5.02 -13.83 15.70
C ALA A 181 -3.92 -14.18 16.70
N GLU A 182 -3.38 -13.17 17.39
CA GLU A 182 -2.39 -13.28 18.45
C GLU A 182 -2.97 -14.06 19.64
N MET A 183 -4.12 -13.64 20.19
CA MET A 183 -4.77 -14.34 21.31
C MET A 183 -5.23 -15.76 20.95
N TYR A 184 -5.68 -15.97 19.70
CA TYR A 184 -6.06 -17.28 19.20
C TYR A 184 -4.86 -18.23 19.08
N GLY A 185 -3.65 -17.69 18.88
CA GLY A 185 -2.43 -18.48 18.73
C GLY A 185 -2.17 -18.95 17.30
N THR A 186 -2.66 -18.22 16.27
CA THR A 186 -2.27 -18.51 14.87
C THR A 186 -1.11 -17.61 14.42
N PRO A 187 -0.02 -18.17 13.85
CA PRO A 187 1.03 -17.36 13.26
C PRO A 187 0.63 -16.83 11.86
N ASN A 188 -0.46 -17.32 11.28
CA ASN A 188 -0.81 -17.14 9.87
C ASN A 188 -1.75 -15.95 9.63
N TYR A 189 -1.35 -14.78 10.11
CA TYR A 189 -1.99 -13.51 9.78
C TYR A 189 -1.26 -12.80 8.64
N TYR A 190 -2.01 -12.40 7.62
CA TYR A 190 -1.50 -11.78 6.39
C TYR A 190 -2.28 -10.53 6.03
N ASN A 191 -1.59 -9.48 5.55
CA ASN A 191 -2.23 -8.25 5.06
C ASN A 191 -1.71 -7.83 3.66
N HIS A 192 -2.52 -7.09 2.91
CA HIS A 192 -2.31 -6.93 1.47
C HIS A 192 -1.10 -6.08 1.04
N SER A 193 -0.32 -5.50 1.96
CA SER A 193 0.88 -4.73 1.63
C SER A 193 1.81 -5.50 0.67
N ASN A 194 1.90 -6.83 0.81
CA ASN A 194 2.65 -7.75 -0.05
C ASN A 194 2.25 -7.72 -1.54
N LEU A 195 1.00 -7.38 -1.83
CA LEU A 195 0.47 -7.20 -3.19
C LEU A 195 0.62 -5.75 -3.69
N CYS A 196 1.04 -4.83 -2.83
CA CYS A 196 1.04 -3.39 -3.09
C CYS A 196 2.44 -2.78 -3.27
N ASP A 197 3.29 -2.76 -2.24
CA ASP A 197 4.47 -1.88 -2.22
C ASP A 197 5.69 -2.40 -1.43
N VAL A 198 5.78 -3.68 -1.06
CA VAL A 198 6.87 -4.14 -0.16
C VAL A 198 8.26 -4.05 -0.77
N SER A 199 8.45 -4.23 -2.08
CA SER A 199 9.77 -4.00 -2.71
C SER A 199 10.17 -2.52 -2.68
N ARG A 200 9.19 -1.59 -2.83
CA ARG A 200 9.43 -0.14 -2.68
C ARG A 200 9.93 0.14 -1.25
N LYS A 201 9.23 -0.39 -0.24
CA LYS A 201 9.61 -0.23 1.17
C LYS A 201 11.02 -0.74 1.45
N ALA A 202 11.34 -1.94 0.98
CA ALA A 202 12.67 -2.52 1.14
C ALA A 202 13.76 -1.65 0.48
N SER A 203 13.48 -1.15 -0.74
CA SER A 203 14.40 -0.31 -1.50
C SER A 203 14.77 0.97 -0.76
N PHE A 204 13.77 1.74 -0.31
CA PHE A 204 14.02 2.99 0.41
C PHE A 204 14.66 2.72 1.77
N LYS A 205 14.22 1.69 2.50
CA LYS A 205 14.77 1.36 3.81
C LYS A 205 16.26 1.02 3.76
N LEU A 206 16.70 0.31 2.73
CA LEU A 206 18.10 -0.07 2.54
C LEU A 206 19.02 1.11 2.22
N VAL A 207 18.49 2.21 1.67
CA VAL A 207 19.27 3.40 1.30
C VAL A 207 19.20 4.48 2.37
N MET A 208 18.00 4.82 2.83
CA MET A 208 17.74 5.99 3.68
C MET A 208 17.11 5.68 5.04
N GLY A 209 16.81 4.39 5.32
CA GLY A 209 16.26 3.97 6.61
C GLY A 209 14.77 4.28 6.80
N ASP A 210 14.06 4.75 5.77
CA ASP A 210 12.61 4.95 5.77
C ASP A 210 11.95 4.08 4.70
N GLU A 211 10.79 3.52 5.00
CA GLU A 211 10.06 2.63 4.09
C GLU A 211 9.09 3.38 3.14
N ARG A 212 8.77 4.63 3.46
CA ARG A 212 7.63 5.35 2.88
C ARG A 212 7.90 6.86 2.77
N PRO A 213 8.97 7.29 2.08
CA PRO A 213 9.15 8.68 1.73
C PRO A 213 8.21 9.09 0.58
N LEU A 214 7.98 10.39 0.42
CA LEU A 214 7.25 10.97 -0.70
C LEU A 214 7.93 12.25 -1.19
N GLY A 215 7.93 12.47 -2.50
CA GLY A 215 8.44 13.71 -3.09
C GLY A 215 7.65 14.95 -2.70
N ASP A 216 8.37 16.04 -2.43
CA ASP A 216 7.83 17.40 -2.34
C ASP A 216 7.65 17.98 -3.75
N PHE A 217 6.63 17.49 -4.47
CA PHE A 217 6.47 17.83 -5.89
C PHE A 217 6.18 19.31 -6.14
N ALA A 218 5.46 20.00 -5.25
CA ALA A 218 5.08 21.41 -5.46
C ALA A 218 6.29 22.36 -5.47
N ASN A 219 7.37 22.00 -4.75
CA ASN A 219 8.59 22.79 -4.67
C ASN A 219 9.70 22.29 -5.60
N ALA A 220 9.51 21.14 -6.26
CA ALA A 220 10.46 20.60 -7.23
C ALA A 220 10.62 21.53 -8.47
N ARG A 221 11.74 21.40 -9.17
CA ARG A 221 12.03 22.01 -10.48
C ARG A 221 12.24 20.96 -11.57
N TYR A 222 12.54 19.73 -11.18
CA TYR A 222 12.50 18.56 -12.04
C TYR A 222 11.85 17.39 -11.30
N ILE A 223 10.89 16.73 -11.94
CA ILE A 223 10.21 15.56 -11.39
C ILE A 223 10.40 14.41 -12.37
N LEU A 224 11.02 13.34 -11.90
CA LEU A 224 11.24 12.11 -12.65
C LEU A 224 10.51 10.94 -11.99
N LEU A 225 9.48 10.40 -12.65
CA LEU A 225 8.73 9.26 -12.14
C LEU A 225 9.01 8.00 -12.93
N PHE A 226 9.33 6.91 -12.24
CA PHE A 226 9.51 5.57 -12.79
C PHE A 226 8.27 4.71 -12.51
N GLY A 227 7.49 4.43 -13.55
CA GLY A 227 6.31 3.56 -13.53
C GLY A 227 5.30 3.85 -12.40
N TRP A 228 5.22 5.10 -11.96
CA TRP A 228 4.24 5.58 -10.99
C TRP A 228 3.24 6.50 -11.66
N ASN A 229 1.94 6.22 -11.47
CA ASN A 229 0.86 6.85 -12.20
C ASN A 229 -0.13 7.62 -11.29
N PRO A 230 0.31 8.61 -10.49
CA PRO A 230 -0.52 9.28 -9.48
C PRO A 230 -1.75 10.00 -10.04
N LEU A 231 -1.68 10.52 -11.27
CA LEU A 231 -2.80 11.21 -11.92
C LEU A 231 -3.80 10.20 -12.51
N SER A 232 -3.33 9.02 -12.92
CA SER A 232 -4.19 7.97 -13.49
C SER A 232 -4.86 7.16 -12.38
N ALA A 233 -4.11 6.55 -11.45
CA ALA A 233 -4.72 5.74 -10.39
C ALA A 233 -5.50 6.60 -9.39
N THR A 234 -5.09 7.87 -9.21
CA THR A 234 -5.70 8.86 -8.32
C THR A 234 -5.98 8.30 -6.92
N LYS A 235 -5.03 7.52 -6.36
CA LYS A 235 -5.13 7.00 -4.99
C LYS A 235 -5.28 8.15 -3.99
N TRP A 236 -4.51 9.22 -4.19
CA TRP A 236 -4.57 10.43 -3.38
C TRP A 236 -5.10 11.60 -4.22
N SER A 237 -6.31 12.04 -3.90
CA SER A 237 -7.08 12.99 -4.74
C SER A 237 -6.46 14.38 -4.84
N HIS A 238 -5.58 14.76 -3.90
CA HIS A 238 -4.87 16.04 -3.96
C HIS A 238 -3.72 16.05 -4.99
N LEU A 239 -3.10 14.90 -5.29
CA LEU A 239 -1.88 14.87 -6.11
C LEU A 239 -2.03 15.53 -7.49
N PRO A 240 -3.12 15.35 -8.27
CA PRO A 240 -3.28 16.06 -9.54
C PRO A 240 -3.10 17.57 -9.41
N ARG A 241 -3.62 18.19 -8.34
CA ARG A 241 -3.44 19.63 -8.09
C ARG A 241 -2.00 19.97 -7.75
N ILE A 242 -1.33 19.11 -6.98
CA ILE A 242 0.09 19.28 -6.59
C ILE A 242 1.01 19.22 -7.82
N PHE A 243 0.84 18.23 -8.69
CA PHE A 243 1.61 18.15 -9.94
C PHE A 243 1.32 19.31 -10.87
N THR A 244 0.05 19.72 -10.99
CA THR A 244 -0.31 20.93 -11.76
C THR A 244 0.41 22.16 -11.22
N ARG A 245 0.45 22.34 -9.89
CA ARG A 245 1.20 23.43 -9.25
C ARG A 245 2.69 23.36 -9.50
N ALA A 246 3.28 22.16 -9.48
CA ALA A 246 4.69 21.99 -9.81
C ALA A 246 4.99 22.54 -11.22
N ILE A 247 4.14 22.20 -12.20
CA ILE A 247 4.25 22.71 -13.58
C ILE A 247 4.05 24.23 -13.62
N GLU A 248 3.03 24.77 -12.94
CA GLU A 248 2.81 26.23 -12.82
C GLU A 248 4.01 26.95 -12.20
N ASN A 249 4.71 26.31 -11.27
CA ASN A 249 5.94 26.79 -10.63
C ASN A 249 7.20 26.59 -11.50
N GLY A 250 7.05 26.12 -12.75
CA GLY A 250 8.14 25.94 -13.71
C GLY A 250 8.86 24.60 -13.61
N ALA A 251 8.30 23.59 -12.93
CA ALA A 251 8.92 22.27 -12.87
C ALA A 251 8.81 21.54 -14.22
N LYS A 252 9.92 20.98 -14.69
CA LYS A 252 9.91 20.00 -15.78
C LYS A 252 9.51 18.63 -15.23
N PHE A 253 8.48 18.04 -15.82
CA PHE A 253 7.90 16.77 -15.39
C PHE A 253 8.15 15.69 -16.45
N VAL A 254 8.83 14.61 -16.08
CA VAL A 254 9.22 13.49 -16.97
C VAL A 254 8.73 12.17 -16.37
N VAL A 255 8.14 11.33 -17.21
CA VAL A 255 7.62 10.02 -16.81
C VAL A 255 8.27 8.92 -17.63
N VAL A 256 8.93 7.99 -16.95
CA VAL A 256 9.51 6.77 -17.49
C VAL A 256 8.51 5.64 -17.25
N ASP A 257 7.87 5.14 -18.31
CA ASP A 257 6.82 4.12 -18.22
C ASP A 257 6.65 3.43 -19.58
N PRO A 258 6.52 2.10 -19.68
CA PRO A 258 6.21 1.43 -20.96
C PRO A 258 4.87 1.87 -21.58
N TYR A 259 3.96 2.44 -20.78
CA TYR A 259 2.63 2.88 -21.20
C TYR A 259 2.47 4.40 -21.01
N LEU A 260 1.92 5.07 -22.03
CA LEU A 260 1.52 6.48 -21.97
C LEU A 260 0.24 6.62 -21.12
N SER A 261 0.41 6.53 -19.82
CA SER A 261 -0.65 6.74 -18.83
C SER A 261 -1.17 8.19 -18.85
N GLN A 262 -2.29 8.47 -18.18
CA GLN A 262 -2.76 9.85 -18.02
C GLN A 262 -1.76 10.73 -17.25
N THR A 263 -0.90 10.12 -16.43
CA THR A 263 0.23 10.80 -15.81
C THR A 263 1.26 11.22 -16.86
N ALA A 264 1.69 10.29 -17.70
CA ALA A 264 2.66 10.56 -18.77
C ALA A 264 2.12 11.54 -19.82
N ALA A 265 0.83 11.46 -20.16
CA ALA A 265 0.16 12.40 -21.06
C ALA A 265 0.08 13.84 -20.52
N ARG A 266 0.28 14.04 -19.21
CA ARG A 266 0.38 15.36 -18.57
C ARG A 266 1.82 15.79 -18.29
N ALA A 267 2.78 14.91 -18.54
CA ALA A 267 4.19 15.20 -18.41
C ALA A 267 4.67 16.02 -19.62
N HIS A 268 5.81 16.70 -19.45
CA HIS A 268 6.51 17.36 -20.55
C HIS A 268 7.17 16.33 -21.46
N GLU A 269 7.52 15.17 -20.91
CA GLU A 269 8.15 14.08 -21.64
C GLU A 269 7.70 12.72 -21.09
N TRP A 270 7.42 11.81 -22.03
CA TRP A 270 7.21 10.39 -21.78
C TRP A 270 8.38 9.61 -22.38
N VAL A 271 9.01 8.77 -21.56
CA VAL A 271 10.12 7.89 -21.94
C VAL A 271 9.63 6.44 -21.92
N PRO A 272 9.34 5.83 -23.09
CA PRO A 272 8.85 4.45 -23.17
C PRO A 272 9.98 3.46 -22.91
N ILE A 273 10.08 2.99 -21.67
CA ILE A 273 11.12 2.04 -21.25
C ILE A 273 10.69 0.59 -21.45
N ARG A 274 11.63 -0.32 -21.71
CA ARG A 274 11.40 -1.76 -21.61
C ARG A 274 11.06 -2.16 -20.15
N PRO A 275 10.03 -2.98 -19.89
CA PRO A 275 9.62 -3.34 -18.52
C PRO A 275 10.75 -3.96 -17.68
N ALA A 276 10.81 -3.60 -16.39
CA ALA A 276 11.80 -4.06 -15.41
C ALA A 276 13.25 -3.66 -15.70
N THR A 277 13.49 -2.62 -16.53
CA THR A 277 14.84 -2.12 -16.85
C THR A 277 15.14 -0.76 -16.24
N ASP A 278 14.23 -0.24 -15.41
CA ASP A 278 14.33 1.05 -14.72
C ASP A 278 15.61 1.19 -13.88
N GLY A 279 16.04 0.10 -13.23
CA GLY A 279 17.28 0.06 -12.48
C GLY A 279 18.51 0.35 -13.36
N ALA A 280 18.56 -0.18 -14.59
CA ALA A 280 19.65 0.09 -15.51
C ALA A 280 19.68 1.56 -15.96
N LEU A 281 18.51 2.14 -16.25
CA LEU A 281 18.41 3.58 -16.55
C LEU A 281 18.90 4.42 -15.36
N ALA A 282 18.48 4.10 -14.14
CA ALA A 282 18.91 4.81 -12.94
C ALA A 282 20.42 4.71 -12.71
N LEU A 283 21.03 3.54 -12.93
CA LEU A 283 22.48 3.36 -12.83
C LEU A 283 23.24 4.20 -13.86
N ALA A 284 22.73 4.33 -15.09
CA ALA A 284 23.34 5.18 -16.11
C ALA A 284 23.18 6.68 -15.84
N LEU A 285 22.08 7.09 -15.23
CA LEU A 285 21.93 8.45 -14.72
C LEU A 285 22.93 8.74 -13.59
N ALA A 286 23.09 7.81 -12.63
CA ALA A 286 24.07 7.91 -11.56
C ALA A 286 25.51 7.99 -12.10
N HIS A 287 25.86 7.13 -13.06
CA HIS A 287 27.13 7.17 -13.78
C HIS A 287 27.43 8.57 -14.32
N LEU A 288 26.47 9.20 -15.00
CA LEU A 288 26.65 10.54 -15.56
C LEU A 288 26.73 11.63 -14.51
N LEU A 289 25.91 11.57 -13.46
CA LEU A 289 25.96 12.54 -12.36
C LEU A 289 27.33 12.53 -11.67
N ILE A 290 27.97 11.38 -11.54
CA ILE A 290 29.31 11.26 -10.96
C ILE A 290 30.39 11.64 -12.00
N LYS A 291 30.36 11.05 -13.19
CA LYS A 291 31.39 11.26 -14.23
C LYS A 291 31.48 12.70 -14.72
N TRP A 292 30.37 13.42 -14.73
CA TRP A 292 30.33 14.85 -15.10
C TRP A 292 30.45 15.79 -13.91
N ASP A 293 30.71 15.26 -12.71
CA ASP A 293 30.88 16.05 -11.49
C ASP A 293 29.64 16.93 -11.18
N LEU A 294 28.46 16.33 -11.33
CA LEU A 294 27.15 16.99 -11.20
C LEU A 294 26.37 16.59 -9.94
N TYR A 295 27.00 15.91 -8.98
CA TYR A 295 26.38 15.54 -7.70
C TYR A 295 26.58 16.64 -6.64
N ASP A 296 25.93 16.52 -5.48
CA ASP A 296 26.08 17.40 -4.33
C ASP A 296 27.22 16.88 -3.44
N HIS A 297 28.43 17.41 -3.63
CA HIS A 297 29.64 17.01 -2.87
C HIS A 297 29.45 17.18 -1.36
N ASP A 298 28.98 18.35 -0.92
CA ASP A 298 28.78 18.64 0.50
C ASP A 298 27.85 17.61 1.15
N PHE A 299 26.73 17.27 0.48
CA PHE A 299 25.83 16.24 0.99
C PHE A 299 26.48 14.86 1.01
N VAL A 300 27.12 14.46 -0.09
CA VAL A 300 27.74 13.13 -0.23
C VAL A 300 28.84 12.92 0.81
N GLU A 301 29.76 13.86 0.95
CA GLU A 301 30.87 13.78 1.91
C GLU A 301 30.38 13.78 3.37
N THR A 302 29.29 14.49 3.63
CA THR A 302 28.84 14.74 5.00
C THR A 302 27.82 13.73 5.53
N TRP A 303 26.90 13.28 4.68
CA TRP A 303 25.69 12.58 5.10
C TRP A 303 25.54 11.18 4.54
N THR A 304 26.59 10.64 3.91
CA THR A 304 26.55 9.37 3.20
C THR A 304 27.76 8.50 3.51
N VAL A 305 27.67 7.20 3.19
CA VAL A 305 28.78 6.24 3.24
C VAL A 305 28.76 5.33 2.01
N GLY A 306 29.93 4.82 1.63
CA GLY A 306 30.08 3.87 0.54
C GLY A 306 30.02 4.48 -0.87
N PHE A 307 30.28 5.80 -0.98
CA PHE A 307 30.22 6.53 -2.25
C PHE A 307 31.31 6.08 -3.22
N ASP A 308 32.56 5.93 -2.77
CA ASP A 308 33.68 5.57 -3.65
C ASP A 308 33.48 4.19 -4.29
N GLU A 309 33.00 3.21 -3.53
CA GLU A 309 32.67 1.88 -4.04
C GLU A 309 31.52 1.94 -5.04
N PHE A 310 30.52 2.78 -4.79
CA PHE A 310 29.41 2.97 -5.73
C PHE A 310 29.86 3.70 -7.01
N ALA A 311 30.70 4.72 -6.90
CA ALA A 311 31.28 5.46 -8.02
C ALA A 311 32.09 4.52 -8.93
N ALA A 312 32.91 3.65 -8.33
CA ALA A 312 33.63 2.61 -9.05
C ALA A 312 32.67 1.60 -9.72
N PHE A 313 31.62 1.18 -9.02
CA PHE A 313 30.61 0.25 -9.53
C PHE A 313 29.83 0.79 -10.73
N VAL A 314 29.51 2.09 -10.76
CA VAL A 314 28.77 2.69 -11.88
C VAL A 314 29.67 3.20 -13.02
N ALA A 315 30.99 3.11 -12.89
CA ALA A 315 31.94 3.69 -13.86
C ALA A 315 31.79 3.17 -15.30
N ASP A 316 31.28 1.95 -15.48
CA ASP A 316 31.03 1.28 -16.76
C ASP A 316 29.54 1.31 -17.20
N LYS A 317 28.64 1.84 -16.36
CA LYS A 317 27.20 1.92 -16.62
C LYS A 317 26.88 3.11 -17.53
N THR A 318 27.48 3.11 -18.71
CA THR A 318 27.38 4.20 -19.68
C THR A 318 25.96 4.34 -20.25
N PRO A 319 25.61 5.50 -20.83
CA PRO A 319 24.36 5.65 -21.58
C PRO A 319 24.17 4.63 -22.70
N GLU A 320 25.25 4.26 -23.41
CA GLU A 320 25.23 3.23 -24.46
C GLU A 320 24.91 1.84 -23.89
N TRP A 321 25.47 1.51 -22.72
CA TRP A 321 25.14 0.27 -22.01
C TRP A 321 23.66 0.22 -21.63
N ALA A 322 23.12 1.31 -21.10
CA ALA A 322 21.70 1.36 -20.73
C ALA A 322 20.77 1.39 -21.95
N GLU A 323 21.15 2.00 -23.06
CA GLU A 323 20.35 2.01 -24.29
C GLU A 323 20.06 0.58 -24.78
N GLN A 324 21.07 -0.30 -24.77
CA GLN A 324 20.93 -1.70 -25.17
C GLN A 324 19.96 -2.49 -24.28
N ILE A 325 19.84 -2.11 -23.01
CA ILE A 325 19.01 -2.82 -22.02
C ILE A 325 17.59 -2.26 -22.01
N THR A 326 17.48 -0.93 -22.05
CA THR A 326 16.25 -0.20 -21.70
C THR A 326 15.43 0.26 -22.90
N ASP A 327 16.02 0.25 -24.09
CA ASP A 327 15.56 0.93 -25.31
C ASP A 327 15.44 2.46 -25.20
N VAL A 328 15.93 3.05 -24.11
CA VAL A 328 16.00 4.51 -23.96
C VAL A 328 17.26 5.03 -24.66
N PRO A 329 17.14 5.91 -25.66
CA PRO A 329 18.30 6.39 -26.41
C PRO A 329 19.35 7.03 -25.50
N ALA A 330 20.64 6.73 -25.71
CA ALA A 330 21.73 7.25 -24.89
C ALA A 330 21.76 8.80 -24.85
N ALA A 331 21.35 9.45 -25.94
CA ALA A 331 21.19 10.91 -26.00
C ALA A 331 20.11 11.44 -25.03
N THR A 332 19.01 10.70 -24.86
CA THR A 332 17.96 11.01 -23.88
C THR A 332 18.48 10.85 -22.46
N ILE A 333 19.19 9.76 -22.16
CA ILE A 333 19.80 9.54 -20.82
C ILE A 333 20.75 10.69 -20.46
N ARG A 334 21.61 11.08 -21.41
CA ARG A 334 22.53 12.22 -21.26
C ARG A 334 21.80 13.53 -20.96
N ARG A 335 20.73 13.82 -21.69
CA ARG A 335 19.92 15.02 -21.49
C ARG A 335 19.24 14.99 -20.11
N MET A 336 18.63 13.86 -19.73
CA MET A 336 17.98 13.70 -18.44
C MET A 336 18.96 13.93 -17.27
N ALA A 337 20.18 13.40 -17.33
CA ALA A 337 21.19 13.65 -16.30
C ALA A 337 21.54 15.15 -16.18
N ARG A 338 21.69 15.86 -17.30
CA ARG A 338 21.90 17.32 -17.29
C ARG A 338 20.71 18.07 -16.73
N ASP A 339 19.49 17.70 -17.12
CA ASP A 339 18.27 18.33 -16.64
C ASP A 339 18.12 18.13 -15.11
N MET A 340 18.36 16.92 -14.60
CA MET A 340 18.36 16.63 -13.17
C MET A 340 19.36 17.50 -12.40
N ALA A 341 20.56 17.70 -12.95
CA ALA A 341 21.59 18.51 -12.32
C ALA A 341 21.31 20.01 -12.39
N ASN A 342 20.78 20.51 -13.51
CA ASN A 342 20.58 21.93 -13.78
C ASN A 342 19.24 22.46 -13.23
N LEU A 343 18.23 21.61 -13.11
CA LEU A 343 16.87 21.98 -12.68
C LEU A 343 16.60 21.47 -11.25
N ARG A 344 17.44 21.91 -10.31
CA ARG A 344 17.30 21.57 -8.88
C ARG A 344 16.29 22.48 -8.16
N PRO A 345 15.56 22.00 -7.14
CA PRO A 345 15.56 20.61 -6.63
C PRO A 345 14.94 19.62 -7.63
N ALA A 346 15.60 18.49 -7.84
CA ALA A 346 15.20 17.48 -8.82
C ALA A 346 14.90 16.17 -8.11
N VAL A 347 13.64 15.70 -8.12
CA VAL A 347 13.21 14.51 -7.37
C VAL A 347 12.95 13.32 -8.30
N ALA A 348 13.43 12.13 -7.90
CA ALA A 348 13.15 10.86 -8.57
C ALA A 348 12.30 9.94 -7.68
N ASP A 349 11.22 9.36 -8.18
CA ASP A 349 10.35 8.45 -7.39
C ASP A 349 9.84 7.27 -8.22
N THR A 350 9.47 6.17 -7.57
CA THR A 350 9.08 4.88 -8.19
C THR A 350 8.00 4.14 -7.41
N TRP A 351 7.03 3.52 -8.07
CA TRP A 351 5.97 2.73 -7.39
C TRP A 351 5.89 1.29 -7.91
N SER A 352 4.68 0.79 -8.12
CA SER A 352 4.40 -0.61 -8.46
C SER A 352 4.77 -0.95 -9.90
N GLY A 353 5.03 0.02 -10.78
CA GLY A 353 5.60 -0.21 -12.10
C GLY A 353 6.89 -1.03 -12.00
N PRO A 354 7.99 -0.45 -11.48
CA PRO A 354 9.23 -1.20 -11.26
C PRO A 354 9.15 -2.13 -10.05
N GLY A 355 8.27 -1.82 -9.09
CA GLY A 355 8.17 -2.50 -7.80
C GLY A 355 7.54 -3.90 -7.82
N GLN A 356 7.04 -4.39 -8.95
CA GLN A 356 6.32 -5.69 -9.08
C GLN A 356 7.03 -6.67 -10.03
N HIS A 357 8.36 -6.57 -10.09
CA HIS A 357 9.26 -7.38 -10.91
C HIS A 357 10.29 -8.13 -10.06
N SER A 358 10.92 -9.16 -10.60
CA SER A 358 11.87 -10.01 -9.87
C SER A 358 13.19 -9.32 -9.48
N ASN A 359 13.42 -8.10 -9.96
CA ASN A 359 14.59 -7.27 -9.68
C ASN A 359 14.22 -5.95 -8.97
N ALA A 360 13.00 -5.87 -8.42
CA ALA A 360 12.38 -4.64 -7.94
C ALA A 360 13.17 -3.96 -6.82
N VAL A 361 13.72 -4.72 -5.86
CA VAL A 361 14.45 -4.14 -4.73
C VAL A 361 15.74 -3.45 -5.19
N GLN A 362 16.52 -4.08 -6.08
CA GLN A 362 17.76 -3.46 -6.57
C GLN A 362 17.48 -2.27 -7.49
N GLY A 363 16.47 -2.37 -8.37
CA GLY A 363 16.04 -1.26 -9.21
C GLY A 363 15.57 -0.05 -8.39
N GLY A 364 14.75 -0.28 -7.36
CA GLY A 364 14.29 0.77 -6.46
C GLY A 364 15.41 1.42 -5.64
N ARG A 365 16.44 0.65 -5.24
CA ARG A 365 17.64 1.20 -4.60
C ARG A 365 18.40 2.14 -5.55
N ALA A 366 18.64 1.73 -6.80
CA ALA A 366 19.31 2.57 -7.79
C ALA A 366 18.56 3.91 -8.02
N ILE A 367 17.22 3.86 -8.11
CA ILE A 367 16.39 5.06 -8.26
C ILE A 367 16.49 5.96 -7.03
N THR A 368 16.43 5.39 -5.82
CA THR A 368 16.56 6.15 -4.57
C THR A 368 17.92 6.86 -4.49
N LEU A 369 19.01 6.24 -4.92
CA LEU A 369 20.35 6.82 -4.88
C LEU A 369 20.53 8.05 -5.78
N LEU A 370 19.69 8.24 -6.81
CA LEU A 370 19.68 9.48 -7.58
C LEU A 370 19.35 10.70 -6.69
N ASN A 371 18.43 10.53 -5.73
CA ASN A 371 18.09 11.57 -4.76
C ASN A 371 19.24 11.85 -3.78
N ALA A 372 19.97 10.79 -3.39
CA ALA A 372 21.16 10.90 -2.54
C ALA A 372 22.30 11.67 -3.23
N LEU A 373 22.59 11.34 -4.50
CA LEU A 373 23.58 12.07 -5.30
C LEU A 373 23.23 13.54 -5.46
N LEU A 374 21.94 13.88 -5.59
CA LEU A 374 21.49 15.25 -5.72
C LEU A 374 21.34 15.98 -4.36
N GLY A 375 21.64 15.30 -3.25
CA GLY A 375 21.54 15.85 -1.90
C GLY A 375 20.16 16.36 -1.54
N ASN A 376 19.09 15.81 -2.13
CA ASN A 376 17.74 16.39 -2.00
C ASN A 376 16.88 15.70 -0.93
N ILE A 377 17.41 14.69 -0.24
CA ILE A 377 16.63 13.86 0.71
C ILE A 377 16.33 14.70 1.96
N ASP A 378 15.06 14.68 2.38
CA ASP A 378 14.50 15.45 3.49
C ASP A 378 14.72 16.97 3.35
N ARG A 379 14.73 17.48 2.12
CA ARG A 379 14.85 18.90 1.77
C ARG A 379 13.68 19.40 0.90
N PRO A 380 13.38 20.71 0.86
CA PRO A 380 12.33 21.27 0.01
C PRO A 380 12.53 20.92 -1.46
N GLY A 381 11.47 20.49 -2.13
CA GLY A 381 11.47 20.07 -3.54
C GLY A 381 12.12 18.71 -3.81
N GLY A 382 12.59 18.00 -2.79
CA GLY A 382 13.25 16.71 -2.90
C GLY A 382 12.43 15.53 -2.36
N MET A 383 13.10 14.43 -2.03
CA MET A 383 12.47 13.22 -1.48
C MET A 383 12.32 13.34 0.04
N MET A 384 11.11 13.44 0.55
CA MET A 384 10.89 13.82 1.95
C MET A 384 10.49 12.65 2.84
N ASN A 385 11.00 12.64 4.07
CA ASN A 385 10.52 11.74 5.11
C ASN A 385 9.30 12.35 5.78
N PRO A 386 8.16 11.66 5.85
CA PRO A 386 6.99 12.20 6.52
C PRO A 386 7.17 12.22 8.05
N GLU A 387 6.58 13.21 8.71
CA GLU A 387 6.28 13.09 10.15
C GLU A 387 5.16 12.05 10.32
N ARG A 388 5.25 11.24 11.38
CA ARG A 388 4.25 10.20 11.65
C ARG A 388 3.86 10.24 13.12
N LYS A 389 2.69 10.82 13.38
CA LYS A 389 1.97 10.70 14.64
C LYS A 389 0.55 10.24 14.35
N GLY A 390 0.03 9.34 15.17
CA GLY A 390 -1.29 8.76 14.98
C GLY A 390 -1.75 8.04 16.24
N PRO A 391 -2.86 7.30 16.18
CA PRO A 391 -3.29 6.43 17.27
C PRO A 391 -2.17 5.44 17.64
N ALA A 392 -2.06 5.11 18.93
CA ALA A 392 -1.12 4.11 19.40
C ALA A 392 -1.87 2.91 19.95
N HIS A 393 -1.76 1.79 19.23
CA HIS A 393 -2.33 0.51 19.63
C HIS A 393 -1.54 -0.11 20.80
N GLN A 394 -2.26 -0.59 21.81
CA GLN A 394 -1.71 -1.38 22.92
C GLN A 394 -1.82 -2.86 22.57
N LYS A 395 -0.68 -3.50 22.34
CA LYS A 395 -0.64 -4.90 21.93
C LYS A 395 -1.16 -5.82 23.03
N VAL A 396 -1.93 -6.81 22.64
CA VAL A 396 -2.31 -7.94 23.49
C VAL A 396 -1.20 -9.00 23.53
N HIS A 397 -1.25 -9.87 24.54
CA HIS A 397 -0.34 -11.01 24.68
C HIS A 397 -1.06 -12.32 24.34
N GLY A 398 -0.57 -13.01 23.31
CA GLY A 398 -1.04 -14.33 22.91
C GLY A 398 -0.27 -15.47 23.57
N PRO A 399 -0.75 -16.73 23.43
CA PRO A 399 0.04 -17.89 23.79
C PRO A 399 1.33 -17.96 22.96
N LYS A 400 2.34 -18.67 23.48
CA LYS A 400 3.57 -18.93 22.72
C LYS A 400 3.25 -19.79 21.49
N ILE A 401 3.57 -19.28 20.30
CA ILE A 401 3.39 -19.98 19.03
C ILE A 401 4.69 -20.67 18.64
N GLU A 402 4.71 -22.00 18.54
CA GLU A 402 5.90 -22.78 18.17
C GLU A 402 5.92 -23.13 16.67
N GLN A 403 4.75 -23.16 16.04
CA GLN A 403 4.62 -23.54 14.64
C GLN A 403 5.07 -22.41 13.71
N PRO A 404 5.76 -22.73 12.59
CA PRO A 404 6.17 -21.72 11.65
C PRO A 404 4.98 -21.13 10.91
N ARG A 405 5.16 -19.93 10.34
CA ARG A 405 4.23 -19.36 9.37
C ARG A 405 4.26 -20.17 8.07
N LEU A 406 3.11 -20.31 7.41
CA LEU A 406 3.01 -21.01 6.12
C LEU A 406 3.57 -20.22 4.91
N ASP A 407 3.88 -18.94 5.08
CA ASP A 407 4.36 -18.06 4.01
C ASP A 407 5.89 -17.96 3.93
N ASN A 408 6.62 -18.73 4.75
CA ASN A 408 8.08 -18.75 4.78
C ASN A 408 8.72 -17.35 4.81
N LEU A 409 8.09 -16.38 5.49
CA LEU A 409 8.54 -14.98 5.49
C LEU A 409 10.01 -14.83 5.90
N ASN A 410 10.49 -15.68 6.81
CA ASN A 410 11.87 -15.73 7.29
C ASN A 410 12.91 -16.05 6.19
N LEU A 411 12.49 -16.62 5.06
CA LEU A 411 13.37 -16.90 3.93
C LEU A 411 13.56 -15.68 3.01
N TYR A 412 12.78 -14.61 3.18
CA TYR A 412 12.90 -13.38 2.42
C TYR A 412 13.66 -12.33 3.24
N PRO A 413 14.91 -11.98 2.87
CA PRO A 413 15.80 -11.17 3.74
C PRO A 413 15.26 -9.77 4.05
N PHE A 414 14.39 -9.24 3.18
CA PHE A 414 13.70 -7.95 3.34
C PHE A 414 12.17 -8.10 3.29
N GLY A 415 11.68 -9.27 3.70
CA GLY A 415 10.25 -9.52 3.84
C GLY A 415 9.58 -8.53 4.81
N HIS A 416 8.37 -8.09 4.47
CA HIS A 416 7.56 -7.23 5.33
C HIS A 416 6.60 -8.07 6.19
N SER A 417 6.28 -7.59 7.39
CA SER A 417 5.40 -8.29 8.36
C SER A 417 3.97 -8.54 7.87
N SER A 418 3.63 -8.04 6.69
CA SER A 418 2.40 -8.36 5.96
C SER A 418 2.31 -9.81 5.49
N GLY A 419 3.45 -10.51 5.44
CA GLY A 419 3.56 -11.87 4.91
C GLY A 419 3.74 -11.94 3.40
N VAL A 420 3.74 -13.17 2.87
CA VAL A 420 4.00 -13.48 1.45
C VAL A 420 2.83 -14.30 0.87
N TYR A 421 1.90 -13.64 0.20
CA TYR A 421 0.60 -14.23 -0.22
C TYR A 421 0.79 -15.36 -1.23
N THR A 422 1.65 -15.13 -2.21
CA THR A 422 1.98 -16.08 -3.27
C THR A 422 2.60 -17.35 -2.70
N GLU A 423 3.52 -17.25 -1.73
CA GLU A 423 4.16 -18.41 -1.10
C GLU A 423 3.11 -19.28 -0.39
N VAL A 424 2.30 -18.69 0.49
CA VAL A 424 1.32 -19.47 1.26
C VAL A 424 0.28 -20.12 0.34
N LEU A 425 -0.24 -19.40 -0.66
CA LEU A 425 -1.24 -19.93 -1.57
C LEU A 425 -0.66 -21.01 -2.49
N GLN A 426 0.56 -20.82 -3.02
CA GLN A 426 1.25 -21.85 -3.80
C GLN A 426 1.54 -23.09 -2.97
N ALA A 427 2.04 -22.93 -1.73
CA ALA A 427 2.37 -24.06 -0.86
C ALA A 427 1.13 -24.90 -0.48
N ILE A 428 -0.03 -24.25 -0.28
CA ILE A 428 -1.30 -24.95 -0.07
C ILE A 428 -1.71 -25.68 -1.36
N ALA A 429 -1.71 -24.99 -2.51
CA ALA A 429 -2.08 -25.58 -3.80
C ALA A 429 -1.22 -26.78 -4.19
N ASP A 430 0.07 -26.77 -3.86
CA ASP A 430 0.99 -27.88 -4.14
C ASP A 430 0.98 -28.98 -3.07
N GLY A 431 0.42 -28.70 -1.89
CA GLY A 431 0.49 -29.62 -0.74
C GLY A 431 1.88 -29.69 -0.10
N THR A 432 2.66 -28.61 -0.21
CA THR A 432 4.04 -28.49 0.30
C THR A 432 4.13 -27.57 1.52
N ALA A 433 3.01 -27.01 1.98
CA ALA A 433 2.91 -26.24 3.22
C ALA A 433 3.44 -27.03 4.42
N ALA A 434 4.07 -26.34 5.39
CA ALA A 434 4.67 -26.98 6.58
C ALA A 434 3.67 -27.82 7.40
N TYR A 435 2.39 -27.49 7.31
CA TYR A 435 1.25 -28.26 7.79
C TYR A 435 0.03 -27.91 6.95
N THR A 436 -0.98 -28.78 6.94
CA THR A 436 -2.24 -28.54 6.22
C THR A 436 -3.11 -27.54 6.99
N PRO A 437 -3.37 -26.33 6.45
CA PRO A 437 -4.36 -25.45 7.03
C PRO A 437 -5.77 -26.03 6.85
N LYS A 438 -6.63 -25.85 7.85
CA LYS A 438 -8.00 -26.37 7.86
C LYS A 438 -9.03 -25.28 7.64
N MET A 439 -8.80 -24.11 8.24
CA MET A 439 -9.75 -23.01 8.21
C MET A 439 -9.13 -21.75 7.63
N GLY A 440 -9.87 -21.07 6.77
CA GLY A 440 -9.51 -19.74 6.26
C GLY A 440 -10.54 -18.69 6.64
N LEU A 441 -10.07 -17.51 7.04
CA LEU A 441 -10.90 -16.32 7.16
C LEU A 441 -10.34 -15.22 6.26
N VAL A 442 -11.20 -14.65 5.41
CA VAL A 442 -10.85 -13.61 4.45
C VAL A 442 -11.76 -12.41 4.68
N ILE A 443 -11.17 -11.26 5.03
CA ILE A 443 -11.91 -10.02 5.31
C ILE A 443 -11.43 -8.93 4.35
N PHE A 444 -12.35 -8.29 3.62
CA PHE A 444 -12.05 -7.23 2.64
C PHE A 444 -11.06 -7.59 1.52
N GLN A 445 -10.97 -8.87 1.13
CA GLN A 445 -10.05 -9.32 0.09
C GLN A 445 -10.77 -10.19 -0.94
N ASN A 446 -10.43 -9.98 -2.21
CA ASN A 446 -10.77 -10.89 -3.30
C ASN A 446 -9.47 -11.48 -3.86
N LEU A 447 -8.97 -12.53 -3.18
CA LEU A 447 -7.68 -13.16 -3.45
C LEU A 447 -7.59 -13.68 -4.89
N VAL A 448 -8.66 -14.30 -5.40
CA VAL A 448 -8.72 -14.92 -6.73
C VAL A 448 -8.38 -13.94 -7.86
N LEU A 449 -8.80 -12.67 -7.74
CA LEU A 449 -8.49 -11.63 -8.73
C LEU A 449 -7.26 -10.78 -8.37
N SER A 450 -6.88 -10.75 -7.08
CA SER A 450 -5.85 -9.82 -6.60
C SER A 450 -4.46 -10.44 -6.53
N VAL A 451 -4.34 -11.77 -6.39
CA VAL A 451 -3.07 -12.49 -6.32
C VAL A 451 -2.75 -13.06 -7.72
N PRO A 452 -1.49 -12.97 -8.21
CA PRO A 452 -1.12 -13.57 -9.50
C PRO A 452 -1.22 -15.10 -9.46
N GLY A 453 -1.63 -15.71 -10.57
CA GLY A 453 -1.90 -17.15 -10.70
C GLY A 453 -3.27 -17.54 -10.16
N THR A 454 -4.32 -16.99 -10.77
CA THR A 454 -5.73 -17.20 -10.38
C THR A 454 -6.09 -18.66 -10.10
N ASP A 455 -5.68 -19.60 -10.97
CA ASP A 455 -6.02 -21.02 -10.79
C ASP A 455 -5.33 -21.63 -9.56
N THR A 456 -4.07 -21.30 -9.30
CA THR A 456 -3.36 -21.70 -8.08
C THR A 456 -4.12 -21.23 -6.83
N VAL A 457 -4.61 -19.98 -6.84
CA VAL A 457 -5.35 -19.41 -5.71
C VAL A 457 -6.67 -20.15 -5.49
N VAL A 458 -7.40 -20.47 -6.57
CA VAL A 458 -8.62 -21.28 -6.51
C VAL A 458 -8.33 -22.65 -5.91
N GLU A 459 -7.31 -23.35 -6.39
CA GLU A 459 -6.94 -24.68 -5.88
C GLU A 459 -6.48 -24.63 -4.42
N ALA A 460 -5.77 -23.57 -4.01
CA ALA A 460 -5.40 -23.38 -2.61
C ALA A 460 -6.63 -23.25 -1.70
N LEU A 461 -7.60 -22.41 -2.08
CA LEU A 461 -8.79 -22.16 -1.28
C LEU A 461 -9.73 -23.38 -1.24
N LYS A 462 -9.79 -24.19 -2.30
CA LYS A 462 -10.56 -25.45 -2.35
C LYS A 462 -10.05 -26.50 -1.36
N LYS A 463 -8.78 -26.44 -0.96
CA LYS A 463 -8.17 -27.40 -0.02
C LYS A 463 -8.49 -27.12 1.45
N LEU A 464 -9.08 -25.96 1.75
CA LEU A 464 -9.52 -25.64 3.11
C LEU A 464 -10.80 -26.43 3.42
N GLU A 465 -10.84 -27.04 4.60
CA GLU A 465 -12.03 -27.74 5.11
C GLU A 465 -13.17 -26.77 5.40
N PHE A 466 -12.84 -25.53 5.80
CA PHE A 466 -13.81 -24.48 6.08
C PHE A 466 -13.28 -23.09 5.74
N LEU A 467 -13.96 -22.37 4.86
CA LEU A 467 -13.61 -21.02 4.42
C LEU A 467 -14.73 -20.05 4.75
N VAL A 468 -14.39 -18.98 5.46
CA VAL A 468 -15.30 -17.89 5.78
C VAL A 468 -14.82 -16.63 5.07
N VAL A 469 -15.73 -15.95 4.39
CA VAL A 469 -15.44 -14.70 3.68
C VAL A 469 -16.37 -13.61 4.20
N VAL A 470 -15.80 -12.50 4.67
CA VAL A 470 -16.51 -11.29 5.06
C VAL A 470 -16.37 -10.26 3.94
N ASP A 471 -17.45 -10.06 3.19
CA ASP A 471 -17.47 -9.20 2.00
C ASP A 471 -18.84 -8.52 1.84
N THR A 472 -18.83 -7.33 1.25
CA THR A 472 -20.04 -6.62 0.85
C THR A 472 -20.74 -7.26 -0.35
N MET A 473 -19.99 -7.98 -1.18
CA MET A 473 -20.44 -8.58 -2.44
C MET A 473 -20.10 -10.07 -2.49
N LEU A 474 -20.76 -10.84 -3.36
CA LEU A 474 -20.36 -12.21 -3.66
C LEU A 474 -19.19 -12.22 -4.66
N SER A 475 -18.01 -11.78 -4.21
CA SER A 475 -16.76 -11.82 -4.98
C SER A 475 -16.35 -13.25 -5.36
N GLU A 476 -15.40 -13.41 -6.27
CA GLU A 476 -14.90 -14.72 -6.69
C GLU A 476 -14.34 -15.54 -5.53
N THR A 477 -13.74 -14.87 -4.53
CA THR A 477 -13.30 -15.53 -3.30
C THR A 477 -14.49 -15.92 -2.42
N ALA A 478 -15.52 -15.08 -2.30
CA ALA A 478 -16.77 -15.42 -1.60
C ALA A 478 -17.49 -16.60 -2.25
N GLN A 479 -17.45 -16.74 -3.57
CA GLN A 479 -18.00 -17.89 -4.30
C GLN A 479 -17.30 -19.22 -3.99
N LEU A 480 -16.19 -19.23 -3.27
CA LEU A 480 -15.50 -20.43 -2.79
C LEU A 480 -15.74 -20.70 -1.29
N ALA A 481 -16.39 -19.77 -0.58
CA ALA A 481 -16.60 -19.85 0.86
C ALA A 481 -17.65 -20.90 1.24
N ASP A 482 -17.55 -21.41 2.46
CA ASP A 482 -18.58 -22.22 3.11
C ASP A 482 -19.60 -21.34 3.83
N ILE A 483 -19.14 -20.22 4.41
CA ILE A 483 -19.99 -19.15 4.93
C ILE A 483 -19.54 -17.80 4.38
N VAL A 484 -20.50 -17.02 3.89
CA VAL A 484 -20.31 -15.60 3.57
C VAL A 484 -21.00 -14.76 4.63
N ILE A 485 -20.25 -13.87 5.25
CA ILE A 485 -20.76 -12.87 6.19
C ILE A 485 -20.91 -11.54 5.45
N PRO A 486 -22.10 -10.92 5.46
CA PRO A 486 -22.31 -9.66 4.77
C PRO A 486 -21.57 -8.54 5.50
N GLY A 487 -20.54 -8.00 4.86
CA GLY A 487 -19.80 -6.85 5.34
C GLY A 487 -20.57 -5.54 5.21
N THR A 488 -20.05 -4.50 5.85
CA THR A 488 -20.60 -3.14 5.78
C THR A 488 -19.93 -2.34 4.66
N ASN A 489 -20.64 -1.33 4.17
CA ASN A 489 -20.08 -0.25 3.41
C ASN A 489 -19.36 0.71 4.37
N TYR A 490 -18.34 1.43 3.88
CA TYR A 490 -17.58 2.37 4.70
C TYR A 490 -18.42 3.52 5.26
N LEU A 491 -19.59 3.79 4.68
CA LEU A 491 -20.57 4.77 5.15
C LEU A 491 -21.39 4.28 6.36
N GLU A 492 -21.25 3.02 6.78
CA GLU A 492 -22.08 2.36 7.79
C GLU A 492 -21.29 2.02 9.08
N ARG A 493 -20.03 2.45 9.23
CA ARG A 493 -19.17 1.99 10.32
C ARG A 493 -18.15 3.01 10.83
N TYR A 494 -17.68 2.78 12.06
CA TYR A 494 -16.55 3.50 12.65
C TYR A 494 -15.20 2.97 12.17
N ASP A 495 -14.20 3.84 12.04
CA ASP A 495 -12.78 3.51 11.84
C ASP A 495 -11.90 4.75 12.10
N LEU A 496 -10.64 4.57 12.49
CA LEU A 496 -9.65 5.65 12.55
C LEU A 496 -8.76 5.62 11.31
N THR A 497 -8.78 6.69 10.54
CA THR A 497 -7.99 6.80 9.32
C THR A 497 -6.75 7.65 9.58
N THR A 498 -5.59 7.09 9.27
CA THR A 498 -4.30 7.79 9.28
C THR A 498 -3.64 7.63 7.93
N ASN A 499 -2.97 8.70 7.49
CA ASN A 499 -2.24 8.67 6.24
C ASN A 499 -0.77 8.99 6.49
N TRP A 500 0.08 8.40 5.65
CA TRP A 500 1.52 8.44 5.79
C TRP A 500 2.20 9.25 4.69
N VAL A 501 1.43 9.81 3.74
CA VAL A 501 1.95 10.60 2.61
C VAL A 501 1.56 12.08 2.64
N THR A 502 0.73 12.52 3.58
CA THR A 502 0.29 13.92 3.73
C THR A 502 0.69 14.46 5.10
N TRP A 503 0.10 15.59 5.50
CA TRP A 503 0.16 16.07 6.88
C TRP A 503 -0.22 14.97 7.88
N THR A 504 0.52 14.95 8.98
CA THR A 504 0.20 14.16 10.16
C THR A 504 -1.22 14.48 10.63
N SER A 505 -2.13 13.53 10.46
CA SER A 505 -3.54 13.71 10.78
C SER A 505 -4.22 12.37 11.11
N VAL A 506 -5.29 12.47 11.90
CA VAL A 506 -6.20 11.36 12.21
C VAL A 506 -7.61 11.81 11.89
N SER A 507 -8.31 11.08 11.01
CA SER A 507 -9.71 11.38 10.68
C SER A 507 -10.61 10.26 11.13
N LEU A 508 -11.75 10.62 11.72
CA LEU A 508 -12.79 9.67 12.07
C LEU A 508 -13.60 9.29 10.83
N ARG A 509 -13.58 8.01 10.47
CA ARG A 509 -14.69 7.44 9.72
C ARG A 509 -15.78 7.13 10.71
N GLN A 510 -16.96 7.70 10.51
CA GLN A 510 -18.14 7.42 11.31
C GLN A 510 -19.30 7.00 10.40
N PRO A 511 -20.24 6.17 10.90
CA PRO A 511 -21.45 5.86 10.17
C PRO A 511 -22.22 7.15 9.88
N VAL A 512 -22.64 7.32 8.63
CA VAL A 512 -23.55 8.39 8.21
C VAL A 512 -24.98 7.87 8.06
N VAL A 513 -25.12 6.55 7.96
CA VAL A 513 -26.35 5.77 8.05
C VAL A 513 -26.03 4.51 8.84
N GLU A 514 -27.04 3.92 9.49
CA GLU A 514 -26.90 2.58 10.08
C GLU A 514 -26.74 1.52 8.97
N PRO A 515 -26.14 0.35 9.26
CA PRO A 515 -26.07 -0.77 8.31
C PRO A 515 -27.45 -1.11 7.71
N ILE A 516 -27.62 -0.91 6.40
CA ILE A 516 -28.96 -0.87 5.79
C ILE A 516 -29.67 -2.23 5.71
N PHE A 517 -28.94 -3.33 5.94
CA PHE A 517 -29.49 -4.69 6.03
C PHE A 517 -29.30 -5.31 7.43
N GLY A 518 -28.94 -4.51 8.43
CA GLY A 518 -28.66 -4.99 9.78
C GLY A 518 -27.36 -5.79 9.86
N GLN A 519 -26.36 -5.44 9.05
CA GLN A 519 -25.05 -6.08 9.11
C GLN A 519 -24.27 -5.68 10.35
N LEU A 520 -23.41 -6.60 10.80
CA LEU A 520 -22.37 -6.27 11.76
C LEU A 520 -21.17 -5.64 11.02
N PRO A 521 -20.69 -4.46 11.45
CA PRO A 521 -19.37 -3.99 11.07
C PRO A 521 -18.31 -5.06 11.33
N GLU A 522 -17.23 -5.05 10.55
CA GLU A 522 -16.25 -6.15 10.56
C GLU A 522 -15.55 -6.27 11.92
N TYR A 523 -15.31 -5.15 12.62
CA TYR A 523 -14.82 -5.18 13.99
C TYR A 523 -15.82 -5.83 14.94
N GLU A 524 -17.14 -5.64 14.76
CA GLU A 524 -18.15 -6.28 15.59
C GLU A 524 -18.21 -7.78 15.33
N PHE A 525 -18.14 -8.20 14.07
CA PHE A 525 -18.04 -9.61 13.71
C PHE A 525 -16.86 -10.29 14.42
N VAL A 526 -15.66 -9.70 14.36
CA VAL A 526 -14.46 -10.25 15.00
C VAL A 526 -14.64 -10.38 16.52
N VAL A 527 -15.18 -9.33 17.17
CA VAL A 527 -15.43 -9.34 18.62
C VAL A 527 -16.49 -10.37 19.00
N GLU A 528 -17.58 -10.47 18.25
CA GLU A 528 -18.68 -11.39 18.54
C GLU A 528 -18.29 -12.86 18.37
N VAL A 529 -17.41 -13.17 17.40
CA VAL A 529 -16.80 -14.49 17.26
C VAL A 529 -15.90 -14.78 18.46
N ALA A 530 -15.04 -13.83 18.85
CA ALA A 530 -14.14 -13.99 19.99
C ALA A 530 -14.89 -14.21 21.31
N ARG A 531 -15.96 -13.44 21.55
CA ARG A 531 -16.83 -13.57 22.73
C ARG A 531 -17.52 -14.93 22.79
N ARG A 532 -18.06 -15.43 21.67
CA ARG A 532 -18.70 -16.76 21.60
C ARG A 532 -17.71 -17.89 21.85
N MET A 533 -16.45 -17.71 21.47
CA MET A 533 -15.38 -18.66 21.80
C MET A 533 -14.97 -18.59 23.27
N GLY A 534 -15.29 -17.51 23.97
CA GLY A 534 -14.75 -17.21 25.30
C GLY A 534 -13.25 -16.92 25.25
N LEU A 535 -12.77 -16.32 24.16
CA LEU A 535 -11.35 -16.07 23.91
C LEU A 535 -10.81 -15.05 24.92
N LYS A 536 -9.69 -15.39 25.55
CA LYS A 536 -8.97 -14.58 26.53
C LYS A 536 -7.52 -14.41 26.08
N ASP A 537 -6.86 -13.38 26.62
CA ASP A 537 -5.41 -13.25 26.43
C ASP A 537 -4.63 -14.29 27.27
N ALA A 538 -3.31 -14.33 27.08
CA ALA A 538 -2.43 -15.27 27.79
C ALA A 538 -2.44 -15.10 29.32
N ASP A 539 -2.80 -13.92 29.81
CA ASP A 539 -2.89 -13.59 31.23
C ASP A 539 -4.28 -13.90 31.82
N GLY A 540 -5.22 -14.36 30.98
CA GLY A 540 -6.59 -14.70 31.38
C GLY A 540 -7.54 -13.50 31.45
N ASN A 541 -7.15 -12.34 30.92
CA ASN A 541 -7.98 -11.15 30.86
C ASN A 541 -9.07 -11.29 29.80
N ASP A 542 -10.24 -10.75 30.10
CA ASP A 542 -11.40 -10.77 29.22
C ASP A 542 -11.42 -9.55 28.28
N PHE A 543 -10.44 -9.50 27.37
CA PHE A 543 -10.15 -8.34 26.52
C PHE A 543 -11.37 -7.83 25.74
N PHE A 544 -12.19 -8.75 25.20
CA PHE A 544 -13.32 -8.40 24.34
C PHE A 544 -14.62 -8.06 25.10
N ASN A 545 -14.72 -8.36 26.39
CA ASN A 545 -15.90 -8.04 27.20
C ASN A 545 -15.67 -6.86 28.16
N VAL A 546 -14.43 -6.42 28.36
CA VAL A 546 -14.08 -5.32 29.27
C VAL A 546 -13.72 -4.06 28.48
N GLY A 547 -14.34 -2.94 28.84
CA GLY A 547 -14.06 -1.63 28.26
C GLY A 547 -12.63 -1.18 28.52
N ARG A 548 -11.96 -0.68 27.47
CA ARG A 548 -10.54 -0.30 27.50
C ARG A 548 -10.25 0.97 28.31
N ILE A 549 -11.27 1.80 28.53
CA ILE A 549 -11.17 3.03 29.33
C ILE A 549 -11.85 2.83 30.68
N SER A 550 -13.04 2.23 30.70
CA SER A 550 -13.82 2.04 31.93
C SER A 550 -13.25 0.95 32.82
N GLY A 551 -12.57 -0.06 32.25
CA GLY A 551 -12.13 -1.25 32.97
C GLY A 551 -13.29 -2.10 33.50
N GLN A 552 -14.51 -1.88 33.00
CA GLN A 552 -15.73 -2.58 33.44
C GLN A 552 -16.29 -3.44 32.30
N PRO A 553 -17.07 -4.49 32.61
CA PRO A 553 -17.82 -5.23 31.60
C PRO A 553 -18.73 -4.30 30.78
N VAL A 554 -18.66 -4.39 29.46
CA VAL A 554 -19.47 -3.59 28.53
C VAL A 554 -20.48 -4.47 27.81
N ALA A 555 -21.75 -4.03 27.82
CA ALA A 555 -22.86 -4.83 27.31
C ALA A 555 -23.00 -4.81 25.78
N SER A 556 -22.35 -3.88 25.07
CA SER A 556 -22.45 -3.77 23.61
C SER A 556 -21.07 -3.69 22.95
N THR A 557 -20.95 -4.31 21.77
CA THR A 557 -19.73 -4.32 20.94
C THR A 557 -19.37 -2.93 20.44
N LYS A 558 -20.38 -2.12 20.12
CA LYS A 558 -20.21 -0.73 19.75
C LYS A 558 -19.57 0.09 20.88
N THR A 559 -20.07 -0.04 22.11
CA THR A 559 -19.49 0.65 23.28
C THR A 559 -18.05 0.21 23.52
N TRP A 560 -17.79 -1.10 23.46
CA TRP A 560 -16.43 -1.64 23.57
C TRP A 560 -15.49 -1.02 22.52
N TYR A 561 -15.94 -0.94 21.26
CA TYR A 561 -15.12 -0.43 20.17
C TYR A 561 -14.88 1.08 20.27
N GLU A 562 -15.87 1.87 20.69
CA GLU A 562 -15.68 3.30 20.96
C GLU A 562 -14.64 3.54 22.07
N GLU A 563 -14.66 2.74 23.14
CA GLU A 563 -13.62 2.78 24.16
C GLU A 563 -12.25 2.37 23.61
N TYR A 564 -12.18 1.31 22.78
CA TYR A 564 -10.95 0.86 22.11
C TYR A 564 -10.34 1.97 21.24
N LEU A 565 -11.15 2.64 20.41
CA LEU A 565 -10.69 3.77 19.61
C LEU A 565 -10.22 4.95 20.49
N SER A 566 -10.95 5.24 21.57
CA SER A 566 -10.57 6.31 22.50
C SER A 566 -9.24 6.00 23.21
N GLU A 567 -8.99 4.75 23.60
CA GLU A 567 -7.69 4.32 24.17
C GLU A 567 -6.55 4.57 23.20
N GLN A 568 -6.72 4.19 21.93
CA GLN A 568 -5.68 4.39 20.92
C GLN A 568 -5.36 5.88 20.70
N LEU A 569 -6.37 6.76 20.70
CA LEU A 569 -6.18 8.20 20.52
C LEU A 569 -5.49 8.85 21.73
N LEU A 570 -5.85 8.45 22.95
CA LEU A 570 -5.24 8.94 24.20
C LEU A 570 -3.78 8.50 24.34
N ASN A 571 -3.48 7.27 23.94
CA ASN A 571 -2.11 6.74 23.92
C ASN A 571 -1.28 7.31 22.76
N GLY A 572 -1.93 7.65 21.65
CA GLY A 572 -1.31 8.13 20.42
C GLY A 572 -0.83 9.58 20.44
N GLY A 573 -0.48 10.06 19.24
CA GLY A 573 -0.13 11.45 18.97
C GLY A 573 -1.26 12.46 19.19
N PRO A 574 -2.54 12.15 18.89
CA PRO A 574 -3.64 13.09 19.11
C PRO A 574 -3.86 13.50 20.56
N LYS A 575 -3.55 12.61 21.52
CA LYS A 575 -3.73 12.85 22.97
C LYS A 575 -5.13 13.36 23.33
N MET A 576 -6.16 12.75 22.75
CA MET A 576 -7.56 13.10 22.95
C MET A 576 -8.45 11.85 22.95
N SER A 577 -9.65 11.97 23.48
CA SER A 577 -10.70 10.96 23.41
C SER A 577 -11.40 10.94 22.05
N LEU A 578 -12.16 9.87 21.78
CA LEU A 578 -13.00 9.78 20.59
C LEU A 578 -14.06 10.90 20.53
N GLU A 579 -14.65 11.26 21.68
CA GLU A 579 -15.64 12.34 21.77
C GLU A 579 -15.06 13.73 21.48
N GLU A 580 -13.78 13.94 21.82
CA GLU A 580 -13.07 15.16 21.44
C GLU A 580 -12.75 15.17 19.94
N LEU A 581 -12.37 14.03 19.35
CA LEU A 581 -12.15 13.93 17.90
C LEU A 581 -13.43 14.19 17.10
N LYS A 582 -14.59 13.66 17.54
CA LYS A 582 -15.90 13.93 16.92
C LYS A 582 -16.24 15.44 16.85
N LYS A 583 -15.72 16.23 17.80
CA LYS A 583 -15.94 17.69 17.88
C LYS A 583 -14.93 18.52 17.09
N GLN A 584 -13.84 17.91 16.59
CA GLN A 584 -12.89 18.62 15.73
C GLN A 584 -13.55 19.03 14.41
N PRO A 585 -13.12 20.13 13.77
CA PRO A 585 -13.55 20.49 12.42
C PRO A 585 -13.40 19.32 11.45
N GLY A 586 -14.50 18.97 10.77
CA GLY A 586 -14.55 17.84 9.86
C GLY A 586 -14.25 16.47 10.49
N ALA A 587 -14.32 16.33 11.83
CA ALA A 587 -13.91 15.16 12.58
C ALA A 587 -12.47 14.71 12.28
N VAL A 588 -11.57 15.68 12.10
CA VAL A 588 -10.15 15.48 11.80
C VAL A 588 -9.28 16.19 12.81
N TRP A 589 -8.34 15.46 13.41
CA TRP A 589 -7.18 16.05 14.08
C TRP A 589 -6.04 16.20 13.08
N VAL A 590 -5.39 17.38 13.07
CA VAL A 590 -4.21 17.68 12.26
C VAL A 590 -3.12 18.19 13.19
N ASP A 591 -1.91 17.63 13.10
CA ASP A 591 -0.76 18.08 13.89
C ASP A 591 -0.40 19.52 13.53
N SER A 592 -0.22 20.37 14.54
CA SER A 592 0.02 21.80 14.35
C SER A 592 1.45 22.13 13.92
N VAL A 593 2.40 21.22 14.15
CA VAL A 593 3.83 21.40 13.84
C VAL A 593 4.08 21.45 12.32
N GLY A 594 3.20 20.82 11.53
CA GLY A 594 3.38 20.71 10.09
C GLY A 594 4.64 19.96 9.70
N THR A 595 5.16 20.25 8.51
CA THR A 595 6.29 19.53 7.93
C THR A 595 7.61 20.19 8.26
N ARG A 596 8.54 19.38 8.77
CA ARG A 596 9.93 19.74 9.03
C ARG A 596 10.86 19.08 8.02
N TYR A 597 11.93 19.81 7.66
CA TYR A 597 13.02 19.33 6.83
C TYR A 597 14.29 19.13 7.65
N GLU A 598 15.26 18.46 7.06
CA GLU A 598 16.60 18.22 7.59
C GLU A 598 16.60 17.60 8.99
N LYS A 599 15.64 16.71 9.26
CA LYS A 599 15.48 16.07 10.58
C LYS A 599 16.66 15.18 10.95
N PHE A 600 17.40 14.72 9.95
CA PHE A 600 18.65 14.00 10.15
C PHE A 600 19.74 14.86 10.83
N LYS A 601 19.60 16.19 10.85
CA LYS A 601 20.51 17.11 11.55
C LYS A 601 20.14 17.35 13.02
N ASP A 602 19.00 16.83 13.48
CA ASP A 602 18.56 17.01 14.87
C ASP A 602 19.65 16.54 15.84
N GLU A 603 19.92 17.34 16.86
CA GLU A 603 20.81 16.93 17.96
C GLU A 603 20.08 15.91 18.85
N VAL A 604 20.79 14.86 19.26
CA VAL A 604 20.32 13.89 20.25
C VAL A 604 20.85 14.34 21.61
N HIS A 605 19.98 14.98 22.39
CA HIS A 605 20.34 15.41 23.73
C HIS A 605 20.37 14.23 24.70
N LEU A 606 21.42 14.20 25.51
CA LEU A 606 21.53 13.25 26.63
C LEU A 606 20.53 13.64 27.74
N PRO A 607 20.09 12.69 28.58
CA PRO A 607 19.28 13.01 29.76
C PRO A 607 19.98 14.01 30.68
N ASP A 608 19.21 14.85 31.35
CA ASP A 608 19.74 15.76 32.36
C ASP A 608 20.50 14.99 33.45
N GLY A 609 21.74 15.40 33.72
CA GLY A 609 22.62 14.73 34.69
C GLY A 609 23.25 13.43 34.19
N ALA A 610 23.18 13.14 32.88
CA ALA A 610 23.83 11.97 32.30
C ALA A 610 25.35 11.99 32.50
N GLN A 611 25.91 10.80 32.74
CA GLN A 611 27.34 10.58 32.96
C GLN A 611 27.92 9.76 31.81
N VAL A 612 28.88 10.34 31.10
CA VAL A 612 29.65 9.64 30.06
C VAL A 612 30.88 8.99 30.69
N ARG A 613 31.06 7.69 30.48
CA ARG A 613 32.15 6.90 31.05
C ARG A 613 32.86 6.08 29.97
N THR A 614 34.18 5.96 30.08
CA THR A 614 35.05 5.14 29.22
C THR A 614 35.55 3.91 29.98
N GLY A 615 35.97 2.84 29.28
CA GLY A 615 36.50 1.61 29.92
C GLY A 615 35.44 0.60 30.42
N TRP A 616 34.20 0.74 29.94
CA TRP A 616 33.10 -0.18 30.22
C TRP A 616 32.95 -1.21 29.09
N VAL A 617 32.37 -2.37 29.43
CA VAL A 617 32.02 -3.44 28.50
C VAL A 617 30.50 -3.70 28.54
N ILE A 618 29.94 -4.06 27.38
CA ILE A 618 28.58 -4.58 27.29
C ILE A 618 28.64 -6.09 27.21
N ILE A 619 27.83 -6.74 28.03
CA ILE A 619 27.61 -8.17 28.01
C ILE A 619 26.22 -8.40 27.45
N LYS A 620 26.15 -9.07 26.30
CA LYS A 620 24.89 -9.41 25.65
C LYS A 620 24.62 -10.90 25.85
N SER A 621 23.56 -11.23 26.59
CA SER A 621 23.11 -12.62 26.74
C SER A 621 22.50 -13.15 25.43
N ALA A 622 22.33 -14.48 25.33
CA ALA A 622 21.74 -15.12 24.14
C ALA A 622 20.29 -14.68 23.85
N ASP A 623 19.55 -14.21 24.86
CA ASP A 623 18.20 -13.63 24.72
C ASP A 623 18.22 -12.13 24.30
N GLY A 624 19.42 -11.56 24.11
CA GLY A 624 19.62 -10.20 23.63
C GLY A 624 19.62 -9.11 24.70
N LYS A 625 19.49 -9.45 25.99
CA LYS A 625 19.58 -8.47 27.07
C LYS A 625 21.00 -7.93 27.21
N ILE A 626 21.11 -6.64 27.44
CA ILE A 626 22.38 -5.93 27.62
C ILE A 626 22.61 -5.69 29.11
N ILE A 627 23.75 -6.15 29.60
CA ILE A 627 24.25 -5.92 30.97
C ILE A 627 25.54 -5.11 30.88
N LEU A 628 25.70 -4.14 31.78
CA LEU A 628 26.92 -3.33 31.86
C LEU A 628 27.90 -3.87 32.89
N GLY A 629 29.18 -3.88 32.54
CA GLY A 629 30.26 -4.11 33.49
C GLY A 629 31.48 -3.24 33.24
N PHE A 630 32.36 -3.14 34.23
CA PHE A 630 33.69 -2.55 34.11
C PHE A 630 34.72 -3.65 33.98
N ARG A 631 35.69 -3.50 33.08
CA ARG A 631 36.84 -4.41 33.01
C ARG A 631 37.98 -3.82 33.83
N ASN A 632 38.43 -4.53 34.86
CA ASN A 632 39.63 -4.13 35.60
C ASN A 632 40.79 -5.05 35.22
N GLY A 633 41.50 -4.79 34.12
CA GLY A 633 42.86 -5.31 33.78
C GLY A 633 43.16 -6.83 33.85
N VAL A 634 42.25 -7.69 34.33
CA VAL A 634 42.44 -9.12 34.66
C VAL A 634 41.27 -9.98 34.18
N ASP A 635 40.65 -9.61 33.04
CA ASP A 635 39.56 -10.34 32.35
C ASP A 635 38.26 -10.58 33.13
N ALA A 636 38.07 -9.96 34.29
CA ALA A 636 36.82 -9.96 35.03
C ALA A 636 35.99 -8.69 34.75
N ALA A 637 34.67 -8.86 34.60
CA ALA A 637 33.72 -7.75 34.57
C ALA A 637 33.18 -7.49 35.99
N PHE A 638 32.96 -6.23 36.34
CA PHE A 638 32.45 -5.80 37.65
C PHE A 638 31.19 -4.95 37.48
N LYS A 639 30.25 -5.07 38.40
CA LYS A 639 29.11 -4.16 38.53
C LYS A 639 29.58 -2.76 38.92
N PRO A 640 28.73 -1.72 38.77
CA PRO A 640 29.09 -0.36 39.18
C PRO A 640 29.41 -0.17 40.66
N ASP A 641 28.97 -1.09 41.51
CA ASP A 641 29.29 -1.13 42.94
C ASP A 641 30.61 -1.86 43.25
N GLY A 642 31.35 -2.32 42.24
CA GLY A 642 32.62 -3.03 42.38
C GLY A 642 32.48 -4.53 42.67
N SER A 643 31.27 -5.08 42.75
CA SER A 643 31.08 -6.53 42.86
C SER A 643 31.35 -7.25 41.53
N VAL A 644 31.81 -8.51 41.59
CA VAL A 644 32.05 -9.30 40.37
C VAL A 644 30.73 -9.48 39.62
N LEU A 645 30.76 -9.22 38.32
CA LEU A 645 29.63 -9.45 37.43
C LEU A 645 29.74 -10.88 36.87
N GLU A 646 28.84 -11.75 37.28
CA GLU A 646 28.72 -13.09 36.70
C GLU A 646 28.29 -12.98 35.23
N ILE A 647 29.15 -13.49 34.35
CA ILE A 647 28.93 -13.48 32.90
C ILE A 647 28.33 -14.84 32.52
N PRO A 648 27.12 -14.89 31.93
CA PRO A 648 26.58 -16.13 31.38
C PRO A 648 27.56 -16.75 30.38
N ALA A 649 27.71 -18.08 30.39
CA ALA A 649 28.70 -18.78 29.56
C ALA A 649 28.48 -18.60 28.04
N ASP A 650 27.28 -18.21 27.64
CA ASP A 650 26.83 -17.95 26.27
C ASP A 650 26.77 -16.46 25.90
N ALA A 651 27.12 -15.56 26.82
CA ALA A 651 27.06 -14.14 26.59
C ALA A 651 28.25 -13.64 25.75
N GLN A 652 27.98 -12.71 24.83
CA GLN A 652 29.00 -12.03 24.05
C GLN A 652 29.42 -10.74 24.77
N MET A 653 30.71 -10.60 25.03
CA MET A 653 31.29 -9.35 25.53
C MET A 653 31.68 -8.46 24.35
N ASP A 654 31.24 -7.21 24.36
CA ASP A 654 31.71 -6.16 23.46
C ASP A 654 32.66 -5.23 24.24
N ASP A 655 33.97 -5.43 24.01
CA ASP A 655 35.04 -4.61 24.56
C ASP A 655 35.54 -3.54 23.58
N THR A 656 34.85 -3.37 22.45
CA THR A 656 35.16 -2.37 21.41
C THR A 656 34.41 -1.05 21.63
N LEU A 657 33.63 -0.96 22.72
CA LEU A 657 32.87 0.24 23.07
C LEU A 657 33.78 1.43 23.34
N GLN A 658 33.34 2.57 22.81
CA GLN A 658 34.05 3.83 23.05
C GLN A 658 33.57 4.49 24.34
N GLN A 659 32.25 4.54 24.57
CA GLN A 659 31.65 5.26 25.71
C GLN A 659 30.33 4.62 26.15
N VAL A 660 30.06 4.61 27.45
CA VAL A 660 28.75 4.29 28.03
C VAL A 660 28.14 5.56 28.62
N ILE A 661 26.83 5.72 28.44
CA ILE A 661 26.05 6.85 28.92
C ILE A 661 25.07 6.33 29.96
N LEU A 662 25.29 6.77 31.20
CA LEU A 662 24.39 6.50 32.31
C LEU A 662 23.47 7.71 32.52
N ASP A 663 22.23 7.48 32.93
CA ASP A 663 21.38 8.55 33.44
C ASP A 663 21.85 9.03 34.82
N LYS A 664 21.15 10.03 35.36
CA LYS A 664 21.44 10.62 36.68
C LYS A 664 21.45 9.61 37.84
N ASP A 665 20.74 8.48 37.69
CA ASP A 665 20.58 7.43 38.69
C ASP A 665 21.59 6.29 38.47
N GLY A 666 22.49 6.42 37.49
CA GLY A 666 23.52 5.44 37.17
C GLY A 666 23.04 4.28 36.30
N LYS A 667 21.84 4.34 35.73
CA LYS A 667 21.29 3.30 34.85
C LYS A 667 21.73 3.54 33.40
N LEU A 668 21.95 2.45 32.64
CA LEU A 668 22.27 2.53 31.22
C LEU A 668 21.16 3.27 30.45
N TRP A 669 21.51 4.40 29.86
CA TRP A 669 20.66 5.09 28.89
C TRP A 669 21.03 4.76 27.45
N GLY A 670 22.33 4.62 27.18
CA GLY A 670 22.85 4.31 25.85
C GLY A 670 24.37 4.16 25.83
N PHE A 671 24.93 3.87 24.68
CA PHE A 671 26.38 3.67 24.50
C PHE A 671 26.81 4.01 23.08
N LEU A 672 28.09 4.35 22.93
CA LEU A 672 28.74 4.60 21.65
C LEU A 672 29.51 3.36 21.23
N ASP A 673 29.12 2.77 20.10
CA ASP A 673 29.85 1.62 19.56
C ASP A 673 31.17 2.00 18.89
N ALA A 674 31.98 1.00 18.52
CA ALA A 674 33.27 1.19 17.88
C ALA A 674 33.23 2.03 16.57
N LYS A 675 32.05 2.13 15.95
CA LYS A 675 31.83 2.87 14.70
C LYS A 675 31.34 4.30 14.96
N GLY A 676 31.28 4.73 16.23
CA GLY A 676 30.79 6.06 16.59
C GLY A 676 29.27 6.18 16.52
N ILE A 677 28.52 5.07 16.51
CA ILE A 677 27.06 5.09 16.52
C ILE A 677 26.54 5.06 17.95
N LEU A 678 25.74 6.08 18.29
CA LEU A 678 25.02 6.15 19.56
C LEU A 678 23.85 5.18 19.51
N LYS A 679 23.84 4.22 20.42
CA LYS A 679 22.79 3.22 20.61
C LYS A 679 22.07 3.43 21.95
N ASP A 680 20.81 3.06 22.02
CA ASP A 680 20.09 2.96 23.29
C ASP A 680 20.46 1.72 24.08
N ALA A 681 19.88 1.59 25.28
CA ALA A 681 20.12 0.47 26.18
C ALA A 681 19.76 -0.89 25.56
N GLU A 682 18.90 -0.91 24.54
CA GLU A 682 18.49 -2.09 23.78
C GLU A 682 19.37 -2.34 22.53
N GLY A 683 20.35 -1.47 22.27
CA GLY A 683 21.29 -1.57 21.16
C GLY A 683 20.79 -1.00 19.83
N LYS A 684 19.67 -0.28 19.82
CA LYS A 684 19.11 0.39 18.63
C LYS A 684 19.76 1.76 18.43
N GLY A 685 20.17 2.04 17.19
CA GLY A 685 20.80 3.32 16.84
C GLY A 685 19.86 4.52 17.04
N LYS A 686 20.32 5.51 17.82
CA LYS A 686 19.66 6.79 18.07
C LYS A 686 20.33 7.96 17.35
N GLY A 687 21.63 7.86 17.09
CA GLY A 687 22.42 8.90 16.46
C GLY A 687 23.85 8.46 16.21
N PHE A 688 24.73 9.38 15.85
CA PHE A 688 26.16 9.17 15.73
C PHE A 688 26.92 10.37 16.28
N LEU A 689 28.13 10.15 16.78
CA LEU A 689 28.98 11.21 17.27
C LEU A 689 29.59 11.96 16.08
N ARG A 690 29.43 13.28 16.06
CA ARG A 690 30.09 14.16 15.10
C ARG A 690 30.63 15.36 15.85
N GLU A 691 31.94 15.58 15.71
CA GLU A 691 32.68 16.57 16.51
C GLU A 691 32.43 16.30 18.01
N ASP A 692 31.76 17.21 18.71
CA ASP A 692 31.42 17.11 20.13
C ASP A 692 29.93 16.85 20.40
N LYS A 693 29.14 16.56 19.36
CA LYS A 693 27.68 16.42 19.45
C LYS A 693 27.18 15.07 18.93
N PHE A 694 26.09 14.59 19.53
CA PHE A 694 25.35 13.47 18.98
C PHE A 694 24.31 13.98 18.00
N ILE A 695 24.41 13.55 16.75
CA ILE A 695 23.48 13.91 15.69
C ILE A 695 22.60 12.71 15.36
N LYS A 696 21.31 12.95 15.16
CA LYS A 696 20.33 11.89 14.88
C LYS A 696 20.70 11.11 13.64
N GLY A 697 21.05 11.76 12.55
CA GLY A 697 21.29 11.10 11.26
C GLY A 697 20.07 10.36 10.73
N TRP A 698 20.31 9.42 9.83
CA TRP A 698 19.29 8.62 9.14
C TRP A 698 18.97 7.33 9.90
N ASN A 699 17.82 6.70 9.61
CA ASN A 699 17.43 5.44 10.25
C ASN A 699 18.08 4.20 9.64
N THR A 700 19.30 4.35 9.13
CA THR A 700 20.17 3.29 8.63
C THR A 700 21.11 2.79 9.74
N PRO A 701 21.72 1.59 9.60
CA PRO A 701 22.72 1.11 10.55
C PRO A 701 23.90 2.07 10.74
N SER A 702 24.36 2.72 9.67
CA SER A 702 25.44 3.71 9.71
C SER A 702 25.00 5.09 10.21
N ARG A 703 23.69 5.33 10.38
CA ARG A 703 23.09 6.66 10.57
C ARG A 703 23.37 7.67 9.44
N LEU A 704 23.89 7.19 8.32
CA LEU A 704 24.19 7.92 7.08
C LEU A 704 23.43 7.28 5.90
N ILE A 705 23.23 7.99 4.79
CA ILE A 705 22.68 7.38 3.57
C ILE A 705 23.68 6.33 3.05
N GLU A 706 23.19 5.13 2.74
CA GLU A 706 24.05 4.01 2.33
C GLU A 706 24.03 3.85 0.80
N PHE A 707 25.07 4.30 0.11
CA PHE A 707 25.31 3.98 -1.30
C PHE A 707 25.58 2.49 -1.49
N THR A 708 26.33 1.92 -0.55
CA THR A 708 26.64 0.49 -0.46
C THR A 708 25.96 -0.09 0.78
N SER A 709 25.09 -1.10 0.60
CA SER A 709 24.33 -1.66 1.72
C SER A 709 25.03 -2.88 2.32
N ALA A 710 25.66 -2.69 3.48
CA ALA A 710 26.21 -3.80 4.26
C ALA A 710 25.12 -4.77 4.73
N GLN A 711 23.90 -4.27 4.95
CA GLN A 711 22.74 -5.10 5.29
C GLN A 711 22.39 -6.08 4.17
N ALA A 712 22.50 -5.64 2.91
CA ALA A 712 22.34 -6.51 1.75
C ALA A 712 23.45 -7.55 1.67
N ALA A 713 24.71 -7.12 1.71
CA ALA A 713 25.87 -8.02 1.61
C ALA A 713 25.87 -9.16 2.65
N ALA A 714 25.28 -8.93 3.83
CA ALA A 714 25.21 -9.91 4.92
C ALA A 714 24.08 -10.94 4.77
N LYS A 715 23.27 -10.87 3.70
CA LYS A 715 22.07 -11.70 3.53
C LYS A 715 22.18 -12.58 2.30
N LYS A 716 21.36 -13.62 2.30
CA LYS A 716 21.05 -14.45 1.13
C LYS A 716 19.60 -14.23 0.75
N ASP A 717 19.31 -14.31 -0.54
CA ASP A 717 17.94 -14.27 -1.04
C ASP A 717 17.18 -15.57 -0.72
N ARG A 718 15.89 -15.61 -1.08
CA ARG A 718 15.01 -16.78 -0.90
C ARG A 718 15.55 -18.08 -1.52
N ASN A 719 16.42 -17.99 -2.53
CA ASN A 719 17.00 -19.11 -3.25
C ASN A 719 18.41 -19.47 -2.74
N GLY A 720 18.91 -18.77 -1.73
CA GLY A 720 20.24 -19.00 -1.14
C GLY A 720 21.38 -18.27 -1.86
N ALA A 721 21.09 -17.42 -2.84
CA ALA A 721 22.11 -16.63 -3.53
C ALA A 721 22.55 -15.44 -2.65
N PRO A 722 23.83 -15.05 -2.63
CA PRO A 722 24.29 -13.84 -1.96
C PRO A 722 23.56 -12.61 -2.50
N VAL A 723 23.20 -11.67 -1.63
CA VAL A 723 22.60 -10.40 -2.05
C VAL A 723 23.69 -9.35 -2.23
N GLU A 724 23.72 -8.72 -3.40
CA GLU A 724 24.72 -7.72 -3.74
C GLU A 724 24.62 -6.45 -2.88
N ALA A 725 25.77 -5.99 -2.38
CA ALA A 725 25.91 -4.75 -1.63
C ALA A 725 25.55 -3.54 -2.49
N GLN A 726 25.89 -3.60 -3.78
CA GLN A 726 25.54 -2.60 -4.78
C GLN A 726 24.15 -2.85 -5.37
N PRO A 727 23.45 -1.82 -5.87
CA PRO A 727 22.15 -1.97 -6.53
C PRO A 727 22.32 -2.51 -7.96
N VAL A 728 22.75 -3.77 -8.07
CA VAL A 728 23.03 -4.42 -9.36
C VAL A 728 21.75 -4.60 -10.18
N TYR A 729 21.79 -4.21 -11.46
CA TYR A 729 20.76 -4.59 -12.40
C TYR A 729 20.88 -6.07 -12.75
N THR A 730 19.86 -6.84 -12.38
CA THR A 730 19.67 -8.20 -12.86
C THR A 730 18.55 -8.23 -13.89
N PRO A 731 18.72 -8.96 -15.00
CA PRO A 731 17.62 -9.22 -15.93
C PRO A 731 16.44 -9.87 -15.20
N ARG A 732 15.23 -9.50 -15.60
CA ARG A 732 13.98 -10.07 -15.08
C ARG A 732 13.88 -11.58 -15.40
N ASN A 733 12.94 -12.31 -14.79
CA ASN A 733 12.95 -13.78 -14.91
C ASN A 733 12.34 -14.30 -16.24
N TRP A 734 11.42 -13.55 -16.86
CA TRP A 734 10.78 -13.94 -18.11
C TRP A 734 11.05 -12.93 -19.22
N PHE A 735 11.60 -13.42 -20.33
CA PHE A 735 11.89 -12.64 -21.53
C PHE A 735 11.06 -13.11 -22.73
N PRO A 736 10.79 -12.20 -23.69
CA PRO A 736 10.20 -12.54 -24.96
C PRO A 736 10.96 -13.68 -25.62
N SER A 737 10.20 -14.66 -26.09
CA SER A 737 10.72 -15.79 -26.86
C SER A 737 10.04 -15.83 -28.23
N ALA A 738 10.47 -16.74 -29.09
CA ALA A 738 9.77 -16.98 -30.35
C ALA A 738 8.30 -17.41 -30.13
N GLU A 739 8.00 -18.08 -29.02
CA GLU A 739 6.65 -18.54 -28.69
C GLU A 739 5.81 -17.46 -28.00
N PHE A 740 6.40 -16.68 -27.10
CA PHE A 740 5.72 -15.63 -26.34
C PHE A 740 6.48 -14.30 -26.53
N PRO A 741 6.28 -13.58 -27.64
CA PRO A 741 7.16 -12.49 -28.07
C PRO A 741 6.86 -11.13 -27.43
N LEU A 742 5.83 -11.00 -26.59
CA LEU A 742 5.41 -9.71 -26.03
C LEU A 742 5.41 -9.74 -24.51
N TYR A 743 5.91 -8.68 -23.89
CA TYR A 743 5.75 -8.47 -22.45
C TYR A 743 4.30 -8.16 -22.10
N LEU A 744 3.79 -8.74 -21.01
CA LEU A 744 2.49 -8.37 -20.46
C LEU A 744 2.66 -7.52 -19.21
N ILE A 745 2.02 -6.34 -19.20
CA ILE A 745 1.91 -5.47 -18.02
C ILE A 745 0.45 -5.18 -17.67
N ASN A 746 0.23 -4.60 -16.48
CA ASN A 746 -1.05 -4.05 -16.07
C ASN A 746 -0.88 -2.67 -15.43
N TRP A 747 -2.00 -1.94 -15.28
CA TRP A 747 -2.03 -0.67 -14.57
C TRP A 747 -3.39 -0.42 -13.90
N LYS A 748 -3.47 0.67 -13.13
CA LYS A 748 -4.70 1.14 -12.46
C LYS A 748 -5.10 2.49 -13.00
N GLU A 749 -6.40 2.74 -13.12
CA GLU A 749 -6.96 4.02 -13.58
C GLU A 749 -7.94 4.62 -12.57
N ALA A 750 -8.39 5.85 -12.85
CA ALA A 750 -9.18 6.64 -11.91
C ALA A 750 -10.59 6.07 -11.77
N SER A 751 -11.06 5.34 -12.79
CA SER A 751 -12.38 4.71 -12.88
C SER A 751 -12.60 3.62 -11.85
N HIS A 752 -11.60 2.77 -11.58
CA HIS A 752 -11.79 1.58 -10.76
C HIS A 752 -10.70 1.38 -9.71
N THR A 753 -11.07 0.79 -8.59
CA THR A 753 -10.17 0.29 -7.56
C THR A 753 -10.17 -1.22 -7.58
N HIS A 754 -9.03 -1.82 -7.94
CA HIS A 754 -8.81 -3.26 -7.86
C HIS A 754 -10.00 -4.03 -8.47
N SER A 755 -10.51 -5.05 -7.79
CA SER A 755 -11.62 -5.91 -8.22
C SER A 755 -12.91 -5.69 -7.42
N ARG A 756 -13.19 -4.45 -6.96
CA ARG A 756 -14.34 -4.16 -6.08
C ARG A 756 -15.28 -3.06 -6.55
N THR A 757 -15.02 -2.46 -7.71
CA THR A 757 -15.80 -1.29 -8.21
C THR A 757 -16.42 -1.52 -9.57
N GLN A 758 -16.24 -2.70 -10.14
CA GLN A 758 -16.71 -3.09 -11.47
C GLN A 758 -18.22 -3.33 -11.48
N ASN A 759 -18.86 -3.45 -10.31
CA ASN A 759 -20.32 -3.49 -10.18
C ASN A 759 -20.95 -2.09 -9.97
N ASN A 760 -20.14 -1.03 -9.88
CA ASN A 760 -20.65 0.33 -9.68
C ASN A 760 -21.05 0.96 -11.03
N PRO A 761 -22.35 1.24 -11.27
CA PRO A 761 -22.83 1.69 -12.58
C PRO A 761 -22.22 3.02 -13.03
N TRP A 762 -21.98 3.98 -12.11
CA TRP A 762 -21.38 5.27 -12.48
C TRP A 762 -19.94 5.12 -12.94
N LEU A 763 -19.19 4.18 -12.37
CA LEU A 763 -17.80 3.94 -12.74
C LEU A 763 -17.70 3.13 -14.04
N VAL A 764 -18.59 2.15 -14.22
CA VAL A 764 -18.71 1.36 -15.46
C VAL A 764 -19.15 2.22 -16.64
N GLU A 765 -19.95 3.26 -16.42
CA GLU A 765 -20.27 4.23 -17.48
C GLU A 765 -19.03 5.00 -17.96
N LEU A 766 -18.06 5.25 -17.07
CA LEU A 766 -16.78 5.85 -17.45
C LEU A 766 -15.86 4.86 -18.18
N VAL A 767 -15.68 3.66 -17.63
CA VAL A 767 -14.85 2.59 -18.22
C VAL A 767 -15.49 1.23 -17.96
N GLY A 768 -16.27 0.71 -18.90
CA GLY A 768 -17.00 -0.55 -18.69
C GLY A 768 -16.23 -1.83 -19.03
N TRP A 769 -15.04 -1.73 -19.62
CA TRP A 769 -14.29 -2.87 -20.14
C TRP A 769 -12.78 -2.58 -20.20
N ASN A 770 -11.93 -3.57 -19.90
CA ASN A 770 -10.49 -3.47 -20.14
C ASN A 770 -10.12 -4.07 -21.51
N ARG A 771 -9.83 -3.18 -22.48
CA ARG A 771 -9.29 -3.60 -23.78
C ARG A 771 -7.76 -3.78 -23.67
N LEU A 772 -7.20 -4.79 -24.34
CA LEU A 772 -5.76 -5.01 -24.36
C LEU A 772 -5.11 -3.92 -25.23
N ALA A 773 -4.32 -3.04 -24.63
CA ALA A 773 -3.50 -2.10 -25.36
C ALA A 773 -2.39 -2.85 -26.12
N ILE A 774 -2.27 -2.56 -27.41
CA ILE A 774 -1.22 -3.08 -28.29
C ILE A 774 -0.67 -1.94 -29.15
N ASN A 775 0.65 -1.91 -29.30
CA ASN A 775 1.30 -0.89 -30.13
C ASN A 775 0.83 -1.01 -31.59
N ALA A 776 0.66 0.10 -32.29
CA ALA A 776 0.20 0.11 -33.68
C ALA A 776 1.11 -0.67 -34.65
N VAL A 777 2.43 -0.58 -34.50
CA VAL A 777 3.39 -1.32 -35.34
C VAL A 777 3.27 -2.82 -35.10
N THR A 778 3.13 -3.21 -33.84
CA THR A 778 2.93 -4.61 -33.43
C THR A 778 1.57 -5.14 -33.88
N ALA A 779 0.52 -4.32 -33.80
CA ALA A 779 -0.80 -4.69 -34.30
C ALA A 779 -0.79 -4.89 -35.82
N GLU A 780 -0.13 -4.00 -36.57
CA GLU A 780 0.04 -4.11 -38.01
C GLU A 780 0.78 -5.39 -38.40
N SER A 781 1.89 -5.73 -37.74
CA SER A 781 2.65 -6.95 -38.02
C SER A 781 1.86 -8.24 -37.73
N LEU A 782 0.93 -8.19 -36.76
CA LEU A 782 0.02 -9.29 -36.43
C LEU A 782 -1.30 -9.24 -37.23
N GLY A 783 -1.48 -8.24 -38.09
CA GLY A 783 -2.72 -8.02 -38.85
C GLY A 783 -3.94 -7.64 -38.01
N VAL A 784 -3.75 -7.24 -36.75
CA VAL A 784 -4.79 -6.87 -35.77
C VAL A 784 -5.21 -5.41 -35.95
N LYS A 785 -6.52 -5.14 -35.94
CA LYS A 785 -7.11 -3.79 -36.00
C LYS A 785 -7.70 -3.40 -34.65
N ASP A 786 -7.93 -2.09 -34.47
CA ASP A 786 -8.61 -1.60 -33.28
C ASP A 786 -10.01 -2.19 -33.19
N GLY A 787 -10.33 -2.79 -32.03
CA GLY A 787 -11.63 -3.42 -31.78
C GLY A 787 -11.74 -4.88 -32.23
N ASP A 788 -10.71 -5.44 -32.88
CA ASP A 788 -10.69 -6.87 -33.21
C ASP A 788 -10.75 -7.72 -31.93
N GLU A 789 -11.48 -8.84 -32.00
CA GLU A 789 -11.34 -9.92 -31.04
C GLU A 789 -10.00 -10.63 -31.26
N ILE A 790 -9.28 -10.85 -30.16
CA ILE A 790 -7.95 -11.46 -30.16
C ILE A 790 -7.86 -12.55 -29.10
N TRP A 791 -7.02 -13.54 -29.35
CA TRP A 791 -6.51 -14.45 -28.34
C TRP A 791 -5.25 -13.85 -27.71
N VAL A 792 -5.19 -13.90 -26.39
CA VAL A 792 -3.98 -13.65 -25.60
C VAL A 792 -3.63 -14.94 -24.87
N GLU A 793 -2.37 -15.34 -24.93
CA GLU A 793 -1.93 -16.63 -24.39
C GLU A 793 -0.55 -16.51 -23.74
N SER A 794 -0.43 -17.01 -22.52
CA SER A 794 0.82 -17.24 -21.79
C SER A 794 1.02 -18.77 -21.59
N PRO A 795 2.15 -19.22 -21.01
CA PRO A 795 2.31 -20.62 -20.61
C PRO A 795 1.25 -21.12 -19.60
N TYR A 796 0.53 -20.21 -18.96
CA TYR A 796 -0.38 -20.52 -17.85
C TYR A 796 -1.86 -20.38 -18.24
N ALA A 797 -2.19 -19.51 -19.19
CA ALA A 797 -3.58 -19.22 -19.52
C ALA A 797 -3.77 -18.72 -20.94
N LYS A 798 -4.99 -18.89 -21.46
CA LYS A 798 -5.47 -18.34 -22.72
C LYS A 798 -6.83 -17.67 -22.49
N ALA A 799 -7.01 -16.45 -22.98
CA ALA A 799 -8.30 -15.77 -22.93
C ALA A 799 -8.58 -14.93 -24.18
N ARG A 800 -9.87 -14.68 -24.44
CA ARG A 800 -10.29 -13.68 -25.42
C ARG A 800 -10.18 -12.28 -24.83
N ALA A 801 -9.77 -11.33 -25.65
CA ALA A 801 -9.77 -9.91 -25.33
C ALA A 801 -10.15 -9.10 -26.57
N ILE A 802 -10.42 -7.81 -26.35
CA ILE A 802 -10.65 -6.85 -27.43
C ILE A 802 -9.39 -5.99 -27.57
N ALA A 803 -8.83 -5.92 -28.78
CA ALA A 803 -7.65 -5.11 -29.05
C ALA A 803 -7.97 -3.61 -28.92
N ARG A 804 -7.08 -2.85 -28.28
CA ARG A 804 -7.00 -1.39 -28.31
C ARG A 804 -5.67 -1.01 -28.96
N VAL A 805 -5.71 -0.70 -30.25
CA VAL A 805 -4.52 -0.30 -31.00
C VAL A 805 -4.16 1.14 -30.64
N THR A 806 -2.92 1.37 -30.21
CA THR A 806 -2.45 2.69 -29.75
C THR A 806 -0.97 2.89 -30.06
N GLN A 807 -0.54 4.14 -30.21
CA GLN A 807 0.88 4.51 -30.23
C GLN A 807 1.47 4.62 -28.82
N GLY A 808 0.61 4.76 -27.80
CA GLY A 808 0.96 5.06 -26.41
C GLY A 808 1.39 3.85 -25.60
N ILE A 809 2.03 2.84 -26.20
CA ILE A 809 2.61 1.69 -25.49
C ILE A 809 3.85 1.22 -26.24
N HIS A 810 4.87 0.76 -25.52
CA HIS A 810 6.12 0.26 -26.12
C HIS A 810 5.84 -0.88 -27.12
N PRO A 811 6.53 -0.96 -28.27
CA PRO A 811 6.27 -1.97 -29.31
C PRO A 811 6.32 -3.43 -28.84
N GLU A 812 7.22 -3.74 -27.90
CA GLU A 812 7.35 -5.10 -27.33
C GLU A 812 6.34 -5.39 -26.19
N VAL A 813 5.42 -4.47 -25.89
CA VAL A 813 4.58 -4.52 -24.68
C VAL A 813 3.10 -4.49 -25.04
N VAL A 814 2.34 -5.35 -24.36
CA VAL A 814 0.88 -5.31 -24.30
C VAL A 814 0.41 -5.26 -22.86
N GLY A 815 -0.81 -4.79 -22.62
CA GLY A 815 -1.36 -4.78 -21.27
C GLY A 815 -2.76 -4.21 -21.17
N TRP A 816 -3.30 -4.23 -19.97
CA TRP A 816 -4.66 -3.75 -19.69
C TRP A 816 -4.76 -3.12 -18.30
N GLN A 817 -5.86 -2.41 -18.09
CA GLN A 817 -6.28 -2.03 -16.75
C GLN A 817 -6.61 -3.28 -15.92
N HIS A 818 -6.05 -3.35 -14.70
CA HIS A 818 -6.31 -4.39 -13.72
C HIS A 818 -7.73 -4.29 -13.13
N GLY A 819 -8.30 -5.44 -12.76
CA GLY A 819 -9.53 -5.55 -11.97
C GLY A 819 -10.79 -5.99 -12.71
N PHE A 820 -10.69 -6.37 -13.98
CA PHE A 820 -11.82 -6.87 -14.77
C PHE A 820 -11.74 -8.40 -14.93
N GLY A 821 -12.67 -8.97 -15.70
CA GLY A 821 -12.80 -10.42 -15.92
C GLY A 821 -13.58 -11.12 -14.82
N HIS A 822 -14.42 -10.38 -14.11
CA HIS A 822 -15.28 -10.92 -13.07
C HIS A 822 -16.20 -12.01 -13.62
N TRP A 823 -16.23 -13.16 -12.95
CA TRP A 823 -17.24 -14.19 -13.13
C TRP A 823 -18.23 -14.23 -11.95
N ALA A 824 -18.02 -13.36 -10.97
CA ALA A 824 -18.89 -13.16 -9.81
C ALA A 824 -19.09 -11.66 -9.56
N LEU A 825 -19.07 -11.24 -8.29
CA LEU A 825 -19.28 -9.88 -7.78
C LEU A 825 -20.74 -9.39 -7.88
N GLY A 826 -21.29 -9.27 -9.09
CA GLY A 826 -22.65 -8.78 -9.32
C GLY A 826 -23.04 -8.69 -10.80
N HIS A 827 -24.29 -8.33 -11.06
CA HIS A 827 -24.90 -8.37 -12.39
C HIS A 827 -24.29 -7.39 -13.41
N ILE A 828 -23.65 -6.31 -12.93
CA ILE A 828 -22.99 -5.34 -13.81
C ILE A 828 -21.57 -5.78 -14.14
N ALA A 829 -20.85 -6.39 -13.19
CA ALA A 829 -19.45 -6.77 -13.37
C ALA A 829 -19.29 -8.09 -14.15
N ASN A 830 -20.20 -9.04 -13.94
CA ASN A 830 -20.09 -10.39 -14.47
C ASN A 830 -19.94 -10.42 -15.99
N GLY A 831 -18.94 -11.17 -16.48
CA GLY A 831 -18.66 -11.38 -17.89
C GLY A 831 -18.00 -10.20 -18.60
N LYS A 832 -17.54 -9.17 -17.86
CA LYS A 832 -16.89 -7.99 -18.44
C LYS A 832 -15.37 -8.03 -18.33
N GLY A 833 -14.72 -7.98 -19.49
CA GLY A 833 -13.27 -7.86 -19.59
C GLY A 833 -12.52 -9.17 -19.35
N THR A 834 -11.23 -9.05 -19.05
CA THR A 834 -10.30 -10.17 -18.90
C THR A 834 -9.54 -10.07 -17.58
N VAL A 835 -9.39 -11.19 -16.87
CA VAL A 835 -8.60 -11.28 -15.64
C VAL A 835 -7.12 -11.28 -15.99
N ASP A 836 -6.35 -10.38 -15.38
CA ASP A 836 -4.93 -10.25 -15.64
C ASP A 836 -4.07 -11.25 -14.84
N GLY A 837 -4.50 -11.55 -13.62
CA GLY A 837 -3.82 -12.48 -12.71
C GLY A 837 -3.65 -13.89 -13.28
N MET A 838 -4.57 -14.37 -14.13
CA MET A 838 -4.54 -15.73 -14.69
C MET A 838 -3.34 -15.97 -15.61
N PHE A 839 -2.80 -14.92 -16.23
CA PHE A 839 -1.67 -15.05 -17.13
C PHE A 839 -0.33 -15.13 -16.41
N ASN A 840 -0.28 -14.85 -15.11
CA ASN A 840 0.94 -14.85 -14.32
C ASN A 840 1.07 -16.15 -13.51
N LYS A 841 2.31 -16.53 -13.20
CA LYS A 841 2.58 -17.55 -12.18
C LYS A 841 2.45 -16.93 -10.78
N THR A 842 2.05 -17.72 -9.80
CA THR A 842 2.09 -17.34 -8.38
C THR A 842 3.53 -17.35 -7.88
N VAL A 843 4.23 -16.21 -8.00
CA VAL A 843 5.65 -16.05 -7.62
C VAL A 843 5.93 -14.70 -6.98
N SER A 844 7.06 -14.62 -6.27
CA SER A 844 7.50 -13.42 -5.56
C SER A 844 8.93 -12.99 -5.88
N ASP A 845 9.20 -11.70 -5.68
CA ASP A 845 10.55 -11.14 -5.63
C ASP A 845 11.36 -11.86 -4.52
N PRO A 846 12.54 -12.40 -4.83
CA PRO A 846 13.29 -13.25 -3.89
C PRO A 846 13.90 -12.50 -2.71
N LEU A 847 13.88 -11.15 -2.73
CA LEU A 847 14.45 -10.31 -1.68
C LEU A 847 13.38 -9.85 -0.68
N SER A 848 12.26 -9.31 -1.16
CA SER A 848 11.22 -8.74 -0.30
C SER A 848 9.94 -9.58 -0.22
N GLY A 849 9.81 -10.63 -1.04
CA GLY A 849 8.60 -11.44 -1.11
C GLY A 849 7.45 -10.78 -1.87
N MET A 850 7.65 -9.64 -2.53
CA MET A 850 6.61 -8.92 -3.27
C MET A 850 6.00 -9.79 -4.36
N ALA A 851 4.67 -9.83 -4.46
CA ALA A 851 4.01 -10.55 -5.55
C ALA A 851 4.35 -9.94 -6.92
N LEU A 852 4.69 -10.80 -7.88
CA LEU A 852 5.05 -10.37 -9.23
C LEU A 852 3.82 -10.36 -10.14
N HIS A 853 3.33 -9.17 -10.47
CA HIS A 853 2.10 -8.99 -11.25
C HIS A 853 2.33 -8.75 -12.76
N LYS A 854 3.58 -8.45 -13.13
CA LYS A 854 3.97 -7.96 -14.47
C LYS A 854 5.11 -8.79 -15.04
N GLU A 855 5.19 -10.03 -14.59
CA GLU A 855 6.35 -10.87 -14.73
C GLU A 855 6.05 -12.08 -15.64
N VAL A 856 5.45 -11.81 -16.80
CA VAL A 856 5.16 -12.82 -17.82
C VAL A 856 5.27 -12.25 -19.23
N CYS A 857 5.38 -13.14 -20.23
CA CYS A 857 5.30 -12.83 -21.65
C CYS A 857 4.14 -13.60 -22.28
N VAL A 858 3.57 -13.03 -23.34
CA VAL A 858 2.39 -13.55 -24.05
C VAL A 858 2.60 -13.54 -25.56
N LYS A 859 1.77 -14.29 -26.27
CA LYS A 859 1.50 -14.11 -27.70
C LYS A 859 0.09 -13.59 -27.90
N VAL A 860 -0.09 -12.81 -28.97
CA VAL A 860 -1.37 -12.22 -29.37
C VAL A 860 -1.63 -12.57 -30.83
N TYR A 861 -2.84 -13.00 -31.15
CA TYR A 861 -3.27 -13.35 -32.50
C TYR A 861 -4.78 -13.17 -32.66
N LYS A 862 -5.27 -13.08 -33.90
CA LYS A 862 -6.71 -12.94 -34.18
C LYS A 862 -7.52 -14.13 -33.67
N ALA A 863 -8.71 -13.83 -33.14
CA ALA A 863 -9.59 -14.80 -32.51
C ALA A 863 -10.20 -15.83 -33.48
#